data_AF-A0A0G1I333-F1
#
_entry.id   AF-A0A0G1I333-F1
#
_cell.length_a   1.000
_cell.length_b   1.000
_cell.length_c   1.000
_cell.angle_alpha   90.00
_cell.angle_beta   90.00
_cell.angle_gamma   90.00
#
_symmetry.space_group_name_H-M   'P 1'
#
loop_
_entity.id
_entity.type
_entity.pdbx_description
1 polymer ?
#
loop_
_entity_poly.entity_id
_entity_poly.type
_entity_poly.pdbx_seq_one_letter_code
_entity_poly.pdbx_strand_id
1 'polypeptide(L)'
;MSTIENRSGRWGVSGAVPELITQAEINKLFLDIVEKSQKIERNYMGRDEVDLNTRTSGSMMLVCGSDLHIASLATDHQKVKDLFSFVMNNKNAMLVLLGDEIEGLKEKYMQTNTARTVLDAHKQMDIMAEMLRPLVEADKIAAMVSGYWGHNGWIEDSSTINPWILLADKMGFDQRRIIKNGGRINFRFPNGYTHSETIWHNPAGKSKFDSVYGLRNAVFATSESSRSNGYMSAHLHRMGVAKELFSGAKTSVYFIASGTAKGSSPEKPADRFGIKLGATWTDPLGQGVIVEPRKPGRKEKSYPFASFEQGQKANNALRLLDWVESKGMTAELLEKIRAEVESKPKITLIDKRSKISGEEHTEDTPVDVVKVEGGWVTNPYSKMKMKPTYDTLTYDVKSKLPVTLHLLGNTRLGSSSEGYEELKKYHEELVVGNPHSLVVFLRNMIDTEAGSSPQRMEILNRFRDVINGAKDQTLAIMMCESMRNSSWRFKVKTGEEFRDANGNVVDIEDFGEGDVDEEGKPMNKPKKINLYSMPLAPGSYLSNATETPLIHHLSLIEFTVGPNGSINEKPKYTGRLADKLMKHASYSRPEFGLKRMYDLYTQEKPGFVAGGHMQHAGSMMFYDGSNAETKTPILIAPGWFAKYVDTLGKGNVMPGSAPGQAIIFMPGTYFAYPTVDADETGYMQKAFTLMTGVELLGLTDQVMGRRRK
;
A
#
# COMPACT_ATOMS: atom_id res chain seq x y z
N MET A 1 24.09 -65.33 51.96
CA MET A 1 25.14 -66.12 51.28
C MET A 1 24.42 -67.15 50.43
N SER A 2 24.16 -66.81 49.17
CA SER A 2 24.97 -67.24 48.00
C SER A 2 24.71 -68.72 47.71
N THR A 3 24.08 -69.09 46.61
CA THR A 3 24.62 -68.88 45.27
C THR A 3 23.53 -68.95 44.19
N ILE A 4 23.82 -68.18 43.14
CA ILE A 4 23.06 -67.92 41.91
C ILE A 4 22.66 -69.22 41.20
N GLU A 5 21.37 -69.33 40.89
CA GLU A 5 20.80 -70.33 39.98
C GLU A 5 21.35 -70.11 38.57
N ASN A 6 22.04 -71.12 38.05
CA ASN A 6 22.36 -71.23 36.64
C ASN A 6 21.50 -72.36 36.05
N ARG A 7 20.27 -72.03 35.64
CA ARG A 7 19.46 -72.90 34.77
C ARG A 7 19.46 -72.30 33.39
N SER A 8 20.07 -73.03 32.47
CA SER A 8 20.08 -72.85 31.03
C SER A 8 18.67 -72.85 30.44
N GLY A 9 17.97 -71.73 30.55
CA GLY A 9 16.76 -71.44 29.79
C GLY A 9 17.14 -71.14 28.34
N ARG A 10 17.05 -72.15 27.46
CA ARG A 10 17.00 -71.94 26.01
C ARG A 10 15.80 -71.04 25.70
N TRP A 11 16.04 -69.81 25.29
CA TRP A 11 15.05 -68.99 24.61
C TRP A 11 14.79 -69.64 23.25
N GLY A 12 13.65 -70.33 23.13
CA GLY A 12 13.14 -70.75 21.83
C GLY A 12 12.71 -69.50 21.07
N VAL A 13 13.54 -69.04 20.13
CA VAL A 13 13.09 -68.12 19.09
C VAL A 13 12.11 -68.91 18.24
N SER A 14 10.81 -68.62 18.38
CA SER A 14 9.82 -69.04 17.39
C SER A 14 10.21 -68.35 16.09
N GLY A 15 10.97 -69.06 15.25
CA GLY A 15 11.27 -68.65 13.89
C GLY A 15 9.97 -68.64 13.10
N ALA A 16 9.21 -67.55 13.18
CA ALA A 16 8.35 -67.17 12.08
C ALA A 16 9.29 -66.96 10.90
N VAL A 17 9.38 -67.97 10.03
CA VAL A 17 9.98 -67.83 8.72
C VAL A 17 9.26 -66.64 8.09
N PRO A 18 9.95 -65.55 7.71
CA PRO A 18 9.29 -64.44 7.04
C PRO A 18 8.57 -65.03 5.82
N GLU A 19 7.29 -64.76 5.67
CA GLU A 19 6.56 -65.16 4.45
C GLU A 19 7.38 -64.68 3.25
N LEU A 20 7.89 -65.65 2.49
CA LEU A 20 8.65 -65.38 1.28
C LEU A 20 7.70 -64.74 0.29
N ILE A 21 7.81 -63.42 0.16
CA ILE A 21 7.12 -62.61 -0.83
C ILE A 21 7.32 -63.30 -2.18
N THR A 22 6.22 -63.68 -2.82
CA THR A 22 6.29 -64.41 -4.09
C THR A 22 6.94 -63.54 -5.17
N GLN A 23 7.56 -64.15 -6.18
CA GLN A 23 8.16 -63.39 -7.30
C GLN A 23 7.11 -62.48 -7.99
N ALA A 24 5.84 -62.88 -8.00
CA ALA A 24 4.74 -62.08 -8.52
C ALA A 24 4.47 -60.83 -7.67
N GLU A 25 4.52 -60.94 -6.34
CA GLU A 25 4.39 -59.81 -5.41
C GLU A 25 5.60 -58.88 -5.48
N ILE A 26 6.82 -59.42 -5.63
CA ILE A 26 8.04 -58.62 -5.86
C ILE A 26 7.92 -57.84 -7.17
N ASN A 27 7.48 -58.47 -8.26
CA ASN A 27 7.30 -57.80 -9.55
C ASN A 27 6.20 -56.74 -9.47
N LYS A 28 5.09 -57.02 -8.77
CA LYS A 28 4.01 -56.04 -8.55
C LYS A 28 4.50 -54.85 -7.74
N LEU A 29 5.26 -55.08 -6.67
CA LEU A 29 5.86 -54.02 -5.85
C LEU A 29 6.87 -53.20 -6.66
N PHE A 30 7.71 -53.86 -7.47
CA PHE A 30 8.66 -53.19 -8.36
C PHE A 30 7.95 -52.32 -9.40
N LEU A 31 6.90 -52.82 -10.06
CA LEU A 31 6.12 -52.05 -11.02
C LEU A 31 5.40 -50.87 -10.36
N ASP A 32 4.84 -51.06 -9.16
CA ASP A 32 4.23 -49.97 -8.38
C ASP A 32 5.27 -48.90 -7.99
N ILE A 33 6.47 -49.31 -7.58
CA ILE A 33 7.60 -48.40 -7.31
C ILE A 33 8.02 -47.65 -8.59
N VAL A 34 8.17 -48.35 -9.73
CA VAL A 34 8.56 -47.73 -11.01
C VAL A 34 7.50 -46.75 -11.49
N GLU A 35 6.21 -47.09 -11.41
CA GLU A 35 5.11 -46.22 -11.81
C GLU A 35 5.05 -44.97 -10.93
N LYS A 36 5.23 -45.12 -9.61
CA LYS A 36 5.33 -43.99 -8.67
C LYS A 36 6.55 -43.11 -8.98
N SER A 37 7.71 -43.69 -9.23
CA SER A 37 8.93 -42.96 -9.60
C SER A 37 8.80 -42.24 -10.94
N GLN A 38 8.18 -42.86 -11.95
CA GLN A 38 7.90 -42.23 -13.25
C GLN A 38 6.90 -41.06 -13.12
N LYS A 39 5.90 -41.18 -12.23
CA LYS A 39 4.97 -40.10 -11.92
C LYS A 39 5.66 -38.93 -11.23
N ILE A 40 6.64 -39.20 -10.36
CA ILE A 40 7.50 -38.19 -9.72
C ILE A 40 8.35 -37.48 -10.77
N GLU A 41 9.04 -38.21 -11.65
CA GLU A 41 9.85 -37.66 -12.76
C GLU A 41 9.03 -36.75 -13.70
N ARG A 42 7.83 -37.18 -14.11
CA ARG A 42 6.97 -36.39 -15.02
C ARG A 42 6.40 -35.11 -14.40
N ASN A 43 6.30 -35.03 -13.07
CA ASN A 43 5.75 -33.89 -12.34
C ASN A 43 6.79 -33.17 -11.46
N TYR A 44 8.07 -33.44 -11.70
CA TYR A 44 9.16 -33.14 -10.77
C TYR A 44 9.27 -31.66 -10.39
N MET A 45 9.02 -30.73 -11.31
CA MET A 45 9.14 -29.30 -10.99
C MET A 45 7.84 -28.63 -10.52
N GLY A 46 6.72 -29.37 -10.46
CA GLY A 46 5.38 -28.82 -10.32
C GLY A 46 4.81 -28.31 -11.66
N ARG A 47 3.62 -27.72 -11.60
CA ARG A 47 2.92 -27.19 -12.78
C ARG A 47 3.34 -25.75 -13.10
N ASP A 48 3.30 -25.40 -14.37
CA ASP A 48 3.44 -24.01 -14.83
C ASP A 48 2.22 -23.18 -14.46
N GLU A 49 1.04 -23.81 -14.54
CA GLU A 49 -0.25 -23.19 -14.33
C GLU A 49 -1.19 -24.15 -13.58
N VAL A 50 -1.93 -23.63 -12.61
CA VAL A 50 -2.93 -24.36 -11.83
C VAL A 50 -4.25 -23.63 -11.91
N ASP A 51 -5.28 -24.30 -12.43
CA ASP A 51 -6.64 -23.76 -12.49
C ASP A 51 -7.48 -24.27 -11.31
N LEU A 52 -8.04 -23.33 -10.55
CA LEU A 52 -8.91 -23.61 -9.41
C LEU A 52 -10.29 -23.00 -9.64
N ASN A 53 -11.30 -23.85 -9.75
CA ASN A 53 -12.69 -23.40 -9.79
C ASN A 53 -13.15 -23.05 -8.39
N THR A 54 -13.43 -21.77 -8.15
CA THR A 54 -13.95 -21.30 -6.87
C THR A 54 -15.43 -21.68 -6.76
N ARG A 55 -15.86 -22.07 -5.56
CA ARG A 55 -17.26 -22.46 -5.29
C ARG A 55 -18.18 -21.27 -5.01
N THR A 56 -17.62 -20.07 -4.91
CA THR A 56 -18.32 -18.86 -4.46
C THR A 56 -18.20 -17.77 -5.51
N SER A 57 -19.27 -17.01 -5.72
CA SER A 57 -19.25 -15.76 -6.47
C SER A 57 -18.90 -14.54 -5.60
N GLY A 58 -18.72 -14.74 -4.30
CA GLY A 58 -18.33 -13.70 -3.34
C GLY A 58 -16.82 -13.55 -3.19
N SER A 59 -16.41 -12.63 -2.32
CA SER A 59 -14.99 -12.36 -2.03
C SER A 59 -14.26 -13.58 -1.47
N MET A 60 -13.01 -13.79 -1.88
CA MET A 60 -12.11 -14.82 -1.35
C MET A 60 -10.90 -14.16 -0.69
N MET A 61 -10.41 -14.69 0.42
CA MET A 61 -9.17 -14.24 1.06
C MET A 61 -8.06 -15.26 0.80
N LEU A 62 -6.97 -14.83 0.19
CA LEU A 62 -5.77 -15.63 0.04
C LEU A 62 -4.76 -15.21 1.11
N VAL A 63 -4.24 -16.17 1.85
CA VAL A 63 -3.27 -15.96 2.93
C VAL A 63 -1.97 -16.68 2.58
N CYS A 64 -0.84 -16.02 2.75
CA CYS A 64 0.47 -16.62 2.49
C CYS A 64 0.92 -17.46 3.70
N GLY A 65 1.36 -18.68 3.44
CA GLY A 65 2.16 -19.48 4.36
C GLY A 65 3.53 -19.74 3.74
N SER A 66 4.61 -19.31 4.39
CA SER A 66 5.95 -19.39 3.84
C SER A 66 7.00 -19.56 4.93
N ASP A 67 8.15 -20.14 4.56
CA ASP A 67 9.35 -20.19 5.42
C ASP A 67 8.99 -20.66 6.84
N LEU A 68 8.16 -21.71 6.93
CA LEU A 68 7.65 -22.21 8.20
C LEU A 68 8.74 -22.95 8.98
N HIS A 69 9.64 -23.63 8.27
CA HIS A 69 10.80 -24.35 8.81
C HIS A 69 10.47 -25.12 10.11
N ILE A 70 9.45 -25.98 10.10
CA ILE A 70 8.87 -26.49 11.36
C ILE A 70 9.81 -27.28 12.28
N ALA A 71 10.97 -27.71 11.81
CA ALA A 71 11.96 -28.40 12.65
C ALA A 71 13.14 -27.52 13.08
N SER A 72 13.13 -26.24 12.68
CA SER A 72 14.12 -25.29 13.15
C SER A 72 13.89 -24.96 14.61
N LEU A 73 14.97 -24.95 15.41
CA LEU A 73 14.92 -24.48 16.80
C LEU A 73 14.48 -23.01 16.93
N ALA A 74 14.67 -22.23 15.86
CA ALA A 74 14.27 -20.82 15.80
C ALA A 74 12.78 -20.63 15.49
N THR A 75 12.07 -21.66 15.03
CA THR A 75 10.67 -21.54 14.61
C THR A 75 9.74 -21.36 15.80
N ASP A 76 8.85 -20.38 15.71
CA ASP A 76 7.72 -20.22 16.61
C ASP A 76 6.51 -21.02 16.11
N HIS A 77 6.36 -22.25 16.60
CA HIS A 77 5.25 -23.14 16.23
C HIS A 77 3.88 -22.56 16.59
N GLN A 78 3.79 -21.66 17.57
CA GLN A 78 2.51 -21.03 17.88
C GLN A 78 2.08 -20.12 16.73
N LYS A 79 3.01 -19.37 16.12
CA LYS A 79 2.70 -18.54 14.94
C LYS A 79 2.29 -19.36 13.73
N VAL A 80 2.86 -20.55 13.54
CA VAL A 80 2.42 -21.49 12.51
C VAL A 80 0.99 -21.98 12.78
N LYS A 81 0.67 -22.33 14.03
CA LYS A 81 -0.69 -22.73 14.44
C LYS A 81 -1.69 -21.59 14.31
N ASP A 82 -1.30 -20.35 14.63
CA ASP A 82 -2.12 -19.15 14.49
C ASP A 82 -2.49 -18.94 13.01
N LEU A 83 -1.54 -19.10 12.08
CA LEU A 83 -1.79 -19.05 10.63
C LEU A 83 -2.84 -20.08 10.19
N PHE A 84 -2.66 -21.34 10.58
CA PHE A 84 -3.58 -22.41 10.19
C PHE A 84 -4.97 -22.20 10.80
N SER A 85 -5.03 -21.80 12.07
CA SER A 85 -6.27 -21.49 12.78
C SER A 85 -7.00 -20.32 12.14
N PHE A 86 -6.27 -19.27 11.75
CA PHE A 86 -6.83 -18.11 11.07
C PHE A 86 -7.53 -18.49 9.76
N VAL A 87 -6.88 -19.31 8.92
CA VAL A 87 -7.45 -19.78 7.65
C VAL A 87 -8.67 -20.69 7.90
N MET A 88 -8.57 -21.60 8.87
CA MET A 88 -9.66 -22.53 9.20
C MET A 88 -10.91 -21.79 9.72
N ASN A 89 -10.72 -20.79 10.58
CA ASN A 89 -11.81 -20.03 11.18
C ASN A 89 -12.50 -19.07 10.19
N ASN A 90 -11.83 -18.68 9.11
CA ASN A 90 -12.39 -17.81 8.08
C ASN A 90 -12.96 -18.62 6.91
N LYS A 91 -14.29 -18.64 6.78
CA LYS A 91 -14.99 -19.43 5.75
C LYS A 91 -14.52 -19.16 4.32
N ASN A 92 -14.19 -17.92 3.97
CA ASN A 92 -13.74 -17.54 2.64
C ASN A 92 -12.21 -17.44 2.48
N ALA A 93 -11.43 -17.85 3.50
CA ALA A 93 -9.98 -17.87 3.42
C ALA A 93 -9.44 -19.17 2.78
N MET A 94 -8.34 -19.05 2.04
CA MET A 94 -7.51 -20.13 1.52
C MET A 94 -6.04 -19.83 1.78
N LEU A 95 -5.24 -20.87 2.00
CA LEU A 95 -3.80 -20.82 2.22
C LEU A 95 -3.07 -21.07 0.90
N VAL A 96 -2.08 -20.24 0.58
CA VAL A 96 -1.09 -20.47 -0.47
C VAL A 96 0.24 -20.75 0.19
N LEU A 97 0.77 -21.95 0.01
CA LEU A 97 2.06 -22.37 0.55
C LEU A 97 3.18 -21.98 -0.42
N LEU A 98 4.07 -21.09 0.01
CA LEU A 98 5.12 -20.48 -0.83
C LEU A 98 6.49 -21.17 -0.65
N GLY A 99 6.54 -22.37 -0.07
CA GLY A 99 7.77 -23.16 0.10
C GLY A 99 8.42 -23.01 1.48
N ASP A 100 9.44 -23.86 1.69
CA ASP A 100 10.20 -24.03 2.94
C ASP A 100 9.31 -24.32 4.15
N GLU A 101 8.32 -25.20 3.96
CA GLU A 101 7.46 -25.73 5.02
C GLU A 101 8.26 -26.51 6.06
N ILE A 102 9.27 -27.27 5.61
CA ILE A 102 10.19 -28.06 6.44
C ILE A 102 11.61 -27.47 6.39
N GLU A 103 12.45 -27.86 7.34
CA GLU A 103 13.85 -27.44 7.42
C GLU A 103 14.74 -28.40 6.62
N GLY A 104 15.43 -27.87 5.62
CA GLY A 104 16.35 -28.61 4.76
C GLY A 104 17.75 -28.77 5.35
N LEU A 105 18.43 -29.84 4.95
CA LEU A 105 19.82 -30.13 5.33
C LEU A 105 20.72 -30.02 4.11
N LYS A 106 21.79 -29.21 4.18
CA LYS A 106 22.86 -29.20 3.19
C LYS A 106 24.20 -29.27 3.88
N GLU A 107 25.06 -30.17 3.41
CA GLU A 107 26.37 -30.46 4.02
C GLU A 107 27.20 -29.20 4.28
N LYS A 108 27.30 -28.31 3.28
CA LYS A 108 28.02 -27.02 3.40
C LYS A 108 27.45 -26.08 4.47
N TYR A 109 26.21 -26.31 4.89
CA TYR A 109 25.53 -25.56 5.93
C TYR A 109 25.38 -26.34 7.24
N MET A 110 25.80 -27.61 7.32
CA MET A 110 25.74 -28.40 8.56
C MET A 110 26.68 -27.88 9.64
N GLN A 111 27.82 -27.28 9.25
CA GLN A 111 28.70 -26.56 10.19
C GLN A 111 28.27 -25.11 10.44
N THR A 112 27.21 -24.65 9.79
CA THR A 112 26.59 -23.34 10.04
C THR A 112 25.33 -23.54 10.86
N ASN A 113 24.99 -22.60 11.76
CA ASN A 113 23.79 -22.72 12.60
C ASN A 113 22.45 -22.62 11.84
N THR A 114 22.48 -22.61 10.50
CA THR A 114 21.34 -22.56 9.58
C THR A 114 20.57 -23.88 9.50
N ALA A 115 21.18 -25.01 9.93
CA ALA A 115 20.64 -26.36 9.81
C ALA A 115 20.69 -27.14 11.15
N ARG A 116 20.39 -26.50 12.29
CA ARG A 116 20.13 -27.23 13.54
C ARG A 116 18.71 -27.76 13.54
N THR A 117 18.46 -28.77 12.70
CA THR A 117 17.21 -29.53 12.75
C THR A 117 17.31 -30.57 13.88
N VAL A 118 16.24 -30.70 14.66
CA VAL A 118 16.13 -31.74 15.69
C VAL A 118 15.52 -33.03 15.15
N LEU A 119 15.07 -33.02 13.89
CA LEU A 119 14.34 -34.12 13.25
C LEU A 119 14.89 -34.40 11.85
N ASP A 120 14.93 -35.67 11.46
CA ASP A 120 15.20 -36.06 10.08
C ASP A 120 14.05 -35.63 9.15
N ALA A 121 14.34 -35.53 7.85
CA ALA A 121 13.40 -35.02 6.85
C ALA A 121 12.06 -35.78 6.82
N HIS A 122 12.05 -37.11 7.01
CA HIS A 122 10.81 -37.89 7.00
C HIS A 122 9.92 -37.54 8.18
N LYS A 123 10.50 -37.42 9.38
CA LYS A 123 9.74 -37.04 10.57
C LYS A 123 9.20 -35.61 10.48
N GLN A 124 9.94 -34.70 9.87
CA GLN A 124 9.44 -33.35 9.57
C GLN A 124 8.23 -33.40 8.63
N MET A 125 8.31 -34.16 7.54
CA MET A 125 7.20 -34.33 6.60
C MET A 125 5.96 -34.93 7.26
N ASP A 126 6.12 -35.90 8.17
CA ASP A 126 5.00 -36.49 8.90
C ASP A 126 4.28 -35.46 9.78
N ILE A 127 5.03 -34.65 10.54
CA ILE A 127 4.46 -33.62 11.41
C ILE A 127 3.78 -32.53 10.58
N MET A 128 4.43 -32.06 9.50
CA MET A 128 3.84 -31.06 8.61
C MET A 128 2.55 -31.59 7.96
N ALA A 129 2.55 -32.84 7.49
CA ALA A 129 1.37 -33.46 6.91
C ALA A 129 0.22 -33.56 7.92
N GLU A 130 0.51 -33.91 9.18
CA GLU A 130 -0.48 -33.93 10.26
C GLU A 130 -1.07 -32.53 10.51
N MET A 131 -0.24 -31.50 10.56
CA MET A 131 -0.69 -30.12 10.79
C MET A 131 -1.52 -29.56 9.62
N LEU A 132 -1.20 -29.92 8.37
CA LEU A 132 -1.89 -29.43 7.17
C LEU A 132 -3.15 -30.24 6.81
N ARG A 133 -3.25 -31.51 7.25
CA ARG A 133 -4.37 -32.40 6.91
C ARG A 133 -5.75 -31.79 7.18
N PRO A 134 -6.02 -31.12 8.32
CA PRO A 134 -7.33 -30.49 8.55
C PRO A 134 -7.68 -29.40 7.52
N LEU A 135 -6.67 -28.66 7.03
CA LEU A 135 -6.86 -27.66 5.97
C LEU A 135 -7.11 -28.33 4.62
N VAL A 136 -6.42 -29.43 4.30
CA VAL A 136 -6.64 -30.20 3.06
C VAL A 136 -8.06 -30.78 3.03
N GLU A 137 -8.50 -31.42 4.11
CA GLU A 137 -9.84 -32.00 4.24
C GLU A 137 -10.95 -30.94 4.10
N ALA A 138 -10.68 -29.71 4.54
CA ALA A 138 -11.58 -28.57 4.39
C ALA A 138 -11.45 -27.85 3.02
N ASP A 139 -10.63 -28.34 2.09
CA ASP A 139 -10.30 -27.72 0.79
C ASP A 139 -9.80 -26.26 0.94
N LYS A 140 -8.98 -26.02 1.97
CA LYS A 140 -8.45 -24.71 2.35
C LYS A 140 -7.07 -24.40 1.80
N ILE A 141 -6.37 -25.36 1.18
CA ILE A 141 -5.07 -25.13 0.55
C ILE A 141 -5.27 -24.95 -0.96
N ALA A 142 -4.88 -23.78 -1.47
CA ALA A 142 -4.99 -23.44 -2.88
C ALA A 142 -3.87 -24.09 -3.70
N ALA A 143 -2.61 -23.88 -3.30
CA ALA A 143 -1.45 -24.42 -4.00
C ALA A 143 -0.23 -24.49 -3.07
N MET A 144 0.80 -25.23 -3.52
CA MET A 144 2.10 -25.35 -2.85
C MET A 144 3.24 -25.18 -3.85
N VAL A 145 4.14 -24.24 -3.61
CA VAL A 145 5.30 -23.97 -4.49
C VAL A 145 6.37 -25.06 -4.35
N SER A 146 6.81 -25.60 -5.49
CA SER A 146 7.92 -26.55 -5.62
C SER A 146 9.02 -26.05 -6.55
N GLY A 147 10.13 -26.78 -6.64
CA GLY A 147 11.11 -26.60 -7.71
C GLY A 147 12.01 -25.37 -7.55
N TYR A 148 12.25 -24.93 -6.31
CA TYR A 148 13.30 -23.96 -6.00
C TYR A 148 14.49 -24.65 -5.32
N TRP A 149 15.71 -24.22 -5.66
CA TRP A 149 16.99 -24.68 -5.09
C TRP A 149 17.22 -24.12 -3.66
N GLY A 150 16.28 -24.41 -2.76
CA GLY A 150 16.24 -23.99 -1.35
C GLY A 150 16.28 -25.17 -0.37
N HIS A 151 15.69 -25.02 0.81
CA HIS A 151 15.77 -26.02 1.87
C HIS A 151 15.17 -27.37 1.44
N ASN A 152 13.96 -27.35 0.89
CA ASN A 152 13.35 -28.54 0.31
C ASN A 152 14.16 -29.08 -0.89
N GLY A 153 14.68 -28.21 -1.75
CA GLY A 153 15.54 -28.60 -2.87
C GLY A 153 16.87 -29.26 -2.44
N TRP A 154 17.38 -28.98 -1.24
CA TRP A 154 18.59 -29.67 -0.73
C TRP A 154 18.32 -31.12 -0.35
N ILE A 155 17.10 -31.44 0.09
CA ILE A 155 16.68 -32.82 0.34
C ILE A 155 16.65 -33.56 -1.00
N GLU A 156 16.12 -32.91 -2.03
CA GLU A 156 16.09 -33.44 -3.39
C GLU A 156 17.50 -33.71 -3.95
N ASP A 157 18.42 -32.75 -3.81
CA ASP A 157 19.84 -32.89 -4.19
C ASP A 157 20.52 -34.10 -3.50
N SER A 158 20.14 -34.39 -2.25
CA SER A 158 20.82 -35.37 -1.39
C SER A 158 20.17 -36.75 -1.37
N SER A 159 18.89 -36.86 -1.76
CA SER A 159 18.11 -38.09 -1.61
C SER A 159 17.40 -38.54 -2.88
N THR A 160 17.43 -37.77 -3.97
CA THR A 160 16.65 -37.99 -5.20
C THR A 160 15.12 -38.03 -4.99
N ILE A 161 14.65 -37.71 -3.79
CA ILE A 161 13.23 -37.64 -3.44
C ILE A 161 12.75 -36.21 -3.66
N ASN A 162 11.60 -36.06 -4.32
CA ASN A 162 10.89 -34.79 -4.37
C ASN A 162 10.06 -34.61 -3.07
N PRO A 163 10.49 -33.75 -2.12
CA PRO A 163 9.84 -33.66 -0.82
C PRO A 163 8.44 -33.06 -0.88
N TRP A 164 8.15 -32.23 -1.89
CA TRP A 164 6.83 -31.61 -2.05
C TRP A 164 5.77 -32.62 -2.48
N ILE A 165 6.11 -33.49 -3.43
CA ILE A 165 5.22 -34.57 -3.88
C ILE A 165 4.95 -35.55 -2.73
N LEU A 166 6.01 -35.92 -1.99
CA LEU A 166 5.88 -36.83 -0.85
C LEU A 166 5.04 -36.22 0.28
N LEU A 167 5.23 -34.94 0.59
CA LEU A 167 4.42 -34.22 1.57
C LEU A 167 2.95 -34.17 1.13
N ALA A 168 2.69 -33.85 -0.14
CA ALA A 168 1.34 -33.84 -0.71
C ALA A 168 0.65 -35.20 -0.60
N ASP A 169 1.35 -36.29 -0.91
CA ASP A 169 0.82 -37.64 -0.77
C ASP A 169 0.48 -37.97 0.69
N LYS A 170 1.37 -37.65 1.63
CA LYS A 170 1.15 -37.90 3.07
C LYS A 170 -0.07 -37.17 3.63
N MET A 171 -0.35 -35.96 3.16
CA MET A 171 -1.49 -35.15 3.59
C MET A 171 -2.75 -35.34 2.73
N GLY A 172 -2.69 -36.15 1.66
CA GLY A 172 -3.81 -36.37 0.73
C GLY A 172 -4.13 -35.18 -0.17
N PHE A 173 -3.14 -34.32 -0.44
CA PHE A 173 -3.30 -33.13 -1.27
C PHE A 173 -3.17 -33.44 -2.76
N ASP A 174 -4.00 -32.81 -3.59
CA ASP A 174 -3.97 -32.99 -5.05
C ASP A 174 -2.65 -32.48 -5.63
N GLN A 175 -1.79 -33.40 -6.08
CA GLN A 175 -0.49 -33.09 -6.69
C GLN A 175 -0.60 -32.13 -7.90
N ARG A 176 -1.76 -32.00 -8.54
CA ARG A 176 -1.98 -31.02 -9.62
C ARG A 176 -1.94 -29.57 -9.13
N ARG A 177 -2.07 -29.35 -7.82
CA ARG A 177 -1.96 -28.02 -7.17
C ARG A 177 -0.54 -27.73 -6.67
N ILE A 178 0.43 -28.58 -6.99
CA ILE A 178 1.86 -28.29 -6.78
C ILE A 178 2.36 -27.52 -8.00
N ILE A 179 2.96 -26.36 -7.76
CA ILE A 179 3.25 -25.37 -8.78
C ILE A 179 4.73 -25.00 -8.76
N LYS A 180 5.34 -24.82 -9.92
CA LYS A 180 6.76 -24.46 -9.98
C LYS A 180 7.00 -23.06 -9.42
N ASN A 181 8.21 -22.80 -8.97
CA ASN A 181 8.67 -21.46 -8.60
C ASN A 181 8.51 -20.49 -9.80
N GLY A 182 7.64 -19.49 -9.65
CA GLY A 182 7.25 -18.55 -10.71
C GLY A 182 6.08 -18.99 -11.59
N GLY A 183 5.41 -20.09 -11.25
CA GLY A 183 4.18 -20.53 -11.89
C GLY A 183 2.96 -19.68 -11.52
N ARG A 184 1.86 -19.87 -12.25
CA ARG A 184 0.60 -19.13 -12.11
C ARG A 184 -0.54 -19.97 -11.52
N ILE A 185 -1.24 -19.45 -10.52
CA ILE A 185 -2.54 -19.97 -10.08
C ILE A 185 -3.64 -19.10 -10.71
N ASN A 186 -4.65 -19.71 -11.30
CA ASN A 186 -5.86 -19.02 -11.73
C ASN A 186 -7.06 -19.45 -10.90
N PHE A 187 -7.69 -18.49 -10.23
CA PHE A 187 -8.96 -18.68 -9.55
C PHE A 187 -10.09 -18.30 -10.49
N ARG A 188 -10.84 -19.29 -10.95
CA ARG A 188 -11.97 -19.13 -11.86
C ARG A 188 -13.26 -19.00 -11.04
N PHE A 189 -13.89 -17.84 -11.12
CA PHE A 189 -15.14 -17.55 -10.43
C PHE A 189 -16.35 -17.99 -11.26
N PRO A 190 -17.47 -18.38 -10.62
CA PRO A 190 -18.68 -18.81 -11.33
C PRO A 190 -19.25 -17.77 -12.31
N ASN A 191 -18.94 -16.49 -12.11
CA ASN A 191 -19.33 -15.38 -12.98
C ASN A 191 -18.41 -15.22 -14.22
N GLY A 192 -17.47 -16.14 -14.45
CA GLY A 192 -16.51 -16.12 -15.55
C GLY A 192 -15.27 -15.25 -15.32
N TYR A 193 -15.20 -14.48 -14.22
CA TYR A 193 -13.99 -13.75 -13.87
C TYR A 193 -12.86 -14.71 -13.48
N THR A 194 -11.64 -14.44 -13.95
CA THR A 194 -10.45 -15.19 -13.57
C THR A 194 -9.48 -14.25 -12.87
N HIS A 195 -9.07 -14.64 -11.67
CA HIS A 195 -8.03 -13.94 -10.91
C HIS A 195 -6.73 -14.74 -10.97
N SER A 196 -5.66 -14.14 -11.46
CA SER A 196 -4.39 -14.82 -11.67
C SER A 196 -3.33 -14.34 -10.67
N GLU A 197 -2.65 -15.28 -10.03
CA GLU A 197 -1.54 -15.08 -9.10
C GLU A 197 -0.27 -15.73 -9.62
N THR A 198 0.82 -14.97 -9.74
CA THR A 198 2.14 -15.56 -9.98
C THR A 198 2.85 -15.75 -8.65
N ILE A 199 3.20 -16.98 -8.32
CA ILE A 199 3.76 -17.31 -7.01
C ILE A 199 5.20 -17.80 -7.12
N TRP A 200 6.03 -17.27 -6.24
CA TRP A 200 7.44 -17.59 -6.11
C TRP A 200 7.69 -18.05 -4.68
N HIS A 201 8.65 -18.95 -4.50
CA HIS A 201 9.38 -19.03 -3.26
C HIS A 201 10.44 -17.93 -3.25
N ASN A 202 11.34 -17.94 -4.25
CA ASN A 202 12.41 -16.96 -4.39
C ASN A 202 12.41 -16.34 -5.81
N PRO A 203 11.93 -15.09 -5.97
CA PRO A 203 11.93 -14.40 -7.25
C PRO A 203 13.32 -13.88 -7.64
N ALA A 204 13.50 -13.53 -8.92
CA ALA A 204 14.77 -13.05 -9.43
C ALA A 204 15.13 -11.64 -8.92
N GLY A 205 16.33 -11.50 -8.34
CA GLY A 205 16.87 -10.24 -7.83
C GLY A 205 16.49 -9.99 -6.36
N LYS A 206 17.34 -9.23 -5.66
CA LYS A 206 17.20 -8.96 -4.23
C LYS A 206 17.54 -7.52 -3.89
N SER A 207 16.87 -6.98 -2.88
CA SER A 207 17.18 -5.67 -2.30
C SER A 207 17.26 -5.77 -0.78
N LYS A 208 18.18 -4.98 -0.19
CA LYS A 208 18.32 -4.88 1.26
C LYS A 208 17.28 -3.97 1.91
N PHE A 209 16.47 -3.25 1.16
CA PHE A 209 15.53 -2.26 1.71
C PHE A 209 14.13 -2.34 1.09
N ASP A 210 14.00 -2.96 -0.09
CA ASP A 210 12.72 -3.17 -0.77
C ASP A 210 12.40 -4.67 -0.79
N SER A 211 11.49 -5.10 0.08
CA SER A 211 11.13 -6.51 0.25
C SER A 211 10.39 -7.11 -0.96
N VAL A 212 9.75 -6.29 -1.79
CA VAL A 212 9.02 -6.75 -3.00
C VAL A 212 9.83 -6.57 -4.29
N TYR A 213 11.11 -6.20 -4.20
CA TYR A 213 11.97 -5.91 -5.34
C TYR A 213 12.00 -7.01 -6.40
N GLY A 214 12.15 -8.28 -5.98
CA GLY A 214 12.23 -9.41 -6.91
C GLY A 214 10.92 -9.65 -7.65
N LEU A 215 9.79 -9.46 -6.97
CA LEU A 215 8.46 -9.57 -7.58
C LEU A 215 8.22 -8.47 -8.62
N ARG A 216 8.65 -7.23 -8.34
CA ARG A 216 8.60 -6.12 -9.30
C ARG A 216 9.39 -6.43 -10.57
N ASN A 217 10.58 -7.02 -10.43
CA ASN A 217 11.37 -7.44 -11.60
C ASN A 217 10.65 -8.52 -12.42
N ALA A 218 9.97 -9.47 -11.76
CA ALA A 218 9.16 -10.47 -12.45
C ALA A 218 8.00 -9.84 -13.23
N VAL A 219 7.34 -8.82 -12.67
CA VAL A 219 6.30 -8.05 -13.36
C VAL A 219 6.86 -7.29 -14.56
N PHE A 220 8.00 -6.61 -14.42
CA PHE A 220 8.59 -5.84 -15.52
C PHE A 220 9.11 -6.71 -16.67
N ALA A 221 9.48 -7.95 -16.39
CA ALA A 221 9.80 -8.93 -17.42
C ALA A 221 8.56 -9.45 -18.18
N THR A 222 7.34 -9.15 -17.70
CA THR A 222 6.08 -9.62 -18.29
C THR A 222 5.35 -8.46 -19.00
N SER A 223 4.87 -8.71 -20.22
CA SER A 223 4.03 -7.76 -20.96
C SER A 223 2.72 -7.49 -20.22
N GLU A 224 2.19 -6.27 -20.31
CA GLU A 224 1.00 -5.86 -19.55
C GLU A 224 -0.20 -6.81 -19.72
N SER A 225 -0.47 -7.23 -20.96
CA SER A 225 -1.58 -8.15 -21.29
C SER A 225 -1.48 -9.53 -20.64
N SER A 226 -0.28 -9.92 -20.22
CA SER A 226 0.04 -11.23 -19.67
C SER A 226 0.40 -11.18 -18.19
N ARG A 227 0.36 -10.00 -17.56
CA ARG A 227 0.61 -9.84 -16.13
C ARG A 227 -0.50 -10.50 -15.33
N SER A 228 -0.10 -11.17 -14.26
CA SER A 228 -1.03 -11.62 -13.23
C SER A 228 -1.58 -10.43 -12.44
N ASN A 229 -2.70 -10.62 -11.76
CA ASN A 229 -3.28 -9.59 -10.89
C ASN A 229 -2.41 -9.35 -9.65
N GLY A 230 -1.84 -10.44 -9.12
CA GLY A 230 -0.96 -10.42 -7.97
C GLY A 230 0.28 -11.29 -8.14
N TYR A 231 1.28 -10.95 -7.33
CA TYR A 231 2.57 -11.64 -7.25
C TYR A 231 2.92 -11.89 -5.79
N MET A 232 3.26 -13.13 -5.43
CA MET A 232 3.59 -13.50 -4.04
C MET A 232 4.98 -14.16 -3.96
N SER A 233 5.75 -13.87 -2.92
CA SER A 233 7.06 -14.48 -2.64
C SER A 233 7.32 -14.76 -1.17
N ALA A 234 8.30 -15.62 -0.93
CA ALA A 234 8.84 -16.01 0.36
C ALA A 234 10.36 -15.71 0.39
N HIS A 235 11.13 -16.59 1.05
CA HIS A 235 12.58 -16.72 1.04
C HIS A 235 13.34 -15.59 1.75
N LEU A 236 12.97 -14.33 1.56
CA LEU A 236 13.72 -13.21 2.15
C LEU A 236 13.49 -13.06 3.66
N HIS A 237 12.50 -13.78 4.23
CA HIS A 237 12.06 -13.65 5.63
C HIS A 237 11.66 -12.22 5.98
N ARG A 238 11.19 -11.49 4.97
CA ARG A 238 10.89 -10.07 5.06
C ARG A 238 9.54 -9.78 4.45
N MET A 239 8.73 -9.06 5.22
CA MET A 239 7.39 -8.68 4.85
C MET A 239 7.41 -7.41 4.01
N GLY A 240 6.66 -7.45 2.92
CA GLY A 240 6.34 -6.29 2.10
C GLY A 240 5.04 -6.54 1.38
N VAL A 241 4.13 -5.59 1.49
CA VAL A 241 2.83 -5.67 0.84
C VAL A 241 2.61 -4.38 0.07
N ALA A 242 2.67 -4.45 -1.25
CA ALA A 242 2.52 -3.29 -2.12
C ALA A 242 1.38 -3.46 -3.12
N LYS A 243 0.83 -2.35 -3.58
CA LYS A 243 -0.11 -2.30 -4.70
C LYS A 243 0.18 -1.06 -5.53
N GLU A 244 0.36 -1.26 -6.82
CA GLU A 244 0.89 -0.27 -7.74
C GLU A 244 0.00 -0.10 -8.96
N LEU A 245 -0.11 1.14 -9.40
CA LEU A 245 -0.71 1.55 -10.66
C LEU A 245 0.41 2.00 -11.58
N PHE A 246 0.61 1.26 -12.66
CA PHE A 246 1.56 1.64 -13.70
C PHE A 246 0.93 2.66 -14.66
N SER A 247 1.73 3.62 -15.09
CA SER A 247 1.26 4.67 -15.98
C SER A 247 0.84 4.06 -17.31
N GLY A 248 -0.34 4.46 -17.80
CA GLY A 248 -0.94 3.91 -19.01
C GLY A 248 -1.51 2.48 -18.86
N ALA A 249 -1.32 1.83 -17.71
CA ALA A 249 -1.84 0.49 -17.50
C ALA A 249 -3.32 0.49 -17.09
N LYS A 250 -4.07 -0.53 -17.52
CA LYS A 250 -5.52 -0.64 -17.24
C LYS A 250 -5.85 -1.15 -15.83
N THR A 251 -4.90 -1.79 -15.16
CA THR A 251 -5.13 -2.48 -13.89
C THR A 251 -3.97 -2.28 -12.93
N SER A 252 -4.29 -2.18 -11.64
CA SER A 252 -3.30 -2.26 -10.56
C SER A 252 -2.73 -3.67 -10.44
N VAL A 253 -1.47 -3.78 -10.01
CA VAL A 253 -0.83 -5.05 -9.63
C VAL A 253 -0.45 -4.99 -8.16
N TYR A 254 -0.66 -6.07 -7.42
CA TYR A 254 -0.20 -6.17 -6.04
C TYR A 254 0.93 -7.17 -5.85
N PHE A 255 1.71 -6.95 -4.79
CA PHE A 255 2.92 -7.67 -4.46
C PHE A 255 2.90 -8.05 -2.98
N ILE A 256 3.20 -9.30 -2.67
CA ILE A 256 3.25 -9.81 -1.30
C ILE A 256 4.55 -10.59 -1.11
N ALA A 257 5.53 -9.99 -0.45
CA ALA A 257 6.61 -10.72 0.18
C ALA A 257 6.17 -11.11 1.59
N SER A 258 6.13 -12.41 1.86
CA SER A 258 5.70 -12.98 3.12
C SER A 258 6.85 -13.02 4.14
N GLY A 259 6.51 -12.83 5.41
CA GLY A 259 7.44 -13.00 6.53
C GLY A 259 7.72 -14.46 6.86
N THR A 260 8.20 -14.72 8.07
CA THR A 260 8.51 -16.07 8.58
C THR A 260 8.07 -16.22 10.04
N ALA A 261 7.85 -17.47 10.48
CA ALA A 261 7.73 -17.81 11.90
C ALA A 261 9.10 -18.03 12.58
N LYS A 262 10.19 -18.09 11.80
CA LYS A 262 11.53 -18.33 12.31
C LYS A 262 12.06 -17.07 12.99
N GLY A 263 12.43 -17.17 14.26
CA GLY A 263 12.98 -16.07 15.07
C GLY A 263 11.96 -14.98 15.43
N SER A 264 10.66 -15.24 15.26
CA SER A 264 9.58 -14.27 15.49
C SER A 264 9.28 -13.94 16.96
N SER A 265 9.99 -14.57 17.88
CA SER A 265 9.85 -14.35 19.32
C SER A 265 11.23 -14.13 19.96
N PRO A 266 11.36 -13.18 20.91
CA PRO A 266 12.60 -12.97 21.65
C PRO A 266 12.99 -14.18 22.52
N GLU A 267 12.04 -15.07 22.82
CA GLU A 267 12.29 -16.33 23.55
C GLU A 267 12.88 -17.42 22.66
N LYS A 268 12.91 -17.22 21.34
CA LYS A 268 13.45 -18.16 20.37
C LYS A 268 14.83 -17.68 19.89
N PRO A 269 15.71 -18.60 19.45
CA PRO A 269 16.92 -18.21 18.75
C PRO A 269 16.60 -17.29 17.57
N ALA A 270 17.38 -16.21 17.44
CA ALA A 270 17.21 -15.27 16.35
C ALA A 270 17.40 -15.92 14.98
N ASP A 271 16.64 -15.47 13.98
CA ASP A 271 16.84 -15.89 12.60
C ASP A 271 18.11 -15.28 12.01
N ARG A 272 19.17 -16.08 11.98
CA ARG A 272 20.47 -15.66 11.46
C ARG A 272 20.44 -15.41 9.94
N PHE A 273 19.53 -16.04 9.21
CA PHE A 273 19.42 -15.82 7.77
C PHE A 273 18.85 -14.43 7.49
N GLY A 274 17.69 -14.10 8.07
CA GLY A 274 17.10 -12.76 8.01
C GLY A 274 18.08 -11.67 8.47
N ILE A 275 18.81 -11.89 9.57
CA ILE A 275 19.82 -10.93 10.06
C ILE A 275 20.93 -10.69 9.03
N LYS A 276 21.44 -11.74 8.37
CA LYS A 276 22.46 -11.58 7.30
C LYS A 276 21.92 -10.81 6.09
N LEU A 277 20.61 -10.88 5.83
CA LEU A 277 19.95 -10.10 4.79
C LEU A 277 19.62 -8.66 5.22
N GLY A 278 19.97 -8.28 6.45
CA GLY A 278 19.81 -6.93 6.97
C GLY A 278 18.52 -6.71 7.78
N ALA A 279 17.82 -7.77 8.16
CA ALA A 279 16.68 -7.67 9.05
C ALA A 279 17.17 -7.54 10.51
N THR A 280 16.78 -6.48 11.21
CA THR A 280 17.08 -6.34 12.65
C THR A 280 16.29 -7.33 13.51
N TRP A 281 15.10 -7.69 13.03
CA TRP A 281 14.16 -8.65 13.61
C TRP A 281 13.49 -9.40 12.46
N THR A 282 12.86 -10.53 12.75
CA THR A 282 12.11 -11.29 11.75
C THR A 282 10.76 -10.67 11.50
N ASP A 283 10.39 -10.59 10.24
CA ASP A 283 9.11 -10.04 9.86
C ASP A 283 8.03 -11.13 10.03
N PRO A 284 6.88 -10.83 10.66
CA PRO A 284 5.89 -11.84 11.03
C PRO A 284 5.12 -12.35 9.82
N LEU A 285 4.56 -13.56 9.93
CA LEU A 285 3.54 -14.10 9.01
C LEU A 285 2.21 -13.32 9.10
N GLY A 286 1.34 -13.59 8.12
CA GLY A 286 -0.05 -13.13 8.11
C GLY A 286 -0.39 -12.14 7.00
N GLN A 287 0.44 -12.08 5.96
CA GLN A 287 0.18 -11.29 4.77
C GLN A 287 -0.77 -12.05 3.82
N GLY A 288 -1.47 -11.31 2.99
CA GLY A 288 -2.39 -11.88 2.03
C GLY A 288 -3.16 -10.83 1.25
N VAL A 289 -4.25 -11.25 0.63
CA VAL A 289 -5.10 -10.41 -0.23
C VAL A 289 -6.54 -10.88 -0.20
N ILE A 290 -7.46 -9.92 -0.17
CA ILE A 290 -8.88 -10.19 -0.40
C ILE A 290 -9.17 -9.90 -1.86
N VAL A 291 -9.66 -10.91 -2.58
CA VAL A 291 -10.04 -10.86 -3.98
C VAL A 291 -11.55 -10.71 -4.06
N GLU A 292 -12.01 -9.58 -4.58
CA GLU A 292 -13.40 -9.36 -4.93
C GLU A 292 -13.59 -9.57 -6.43
N PRO A 293 -14.35 -10.60 -6.85
CA PRO A 293 -14.61 -10.83 -8.27
C PRO A 293 -15.53 -9.75 -8.83
N ARG A 294 -15.56 -9.64 -10.17
CA ARG A 294 -16.44 -8.71 -10.89
C ARG A 294 -17.91 -8.90 -10.50
N LYS A 295 -18.65 -7.81 -10.29
CA LYS A 295 -20.10 -7.82 -10.06
C LYS A 295 -20.81 -6.91 -11.07
N PRO A 296 -22.14 -7.04 -11.29
CA PRO A 296 -22.87 -6.09 -12.13
C PRO A 296 -22.61 -4.64 -11.67
N GLY A 297 -22.12 -3.80 -12.59
CA GLY A 297 -21.77 -2.40 -12.29
C GLY A 297 -20.48 -2.18 -11.49
N ARG A 298 -19.72 -3.22 -11.11
CA ARG A 298 -18.49 -3.11 -10.32
C ARG A 298 -17.35 -3.95 -10.90
N LYS A 299 -16.21 -3.30 -11.16
CA LYS A 299 -14.98 -4.00 -11.56
C LYS A 299 -14.43 -4.85 -10.43
N GLU A 300 -13.70 -5.90 -10.79
CA GLU A 300 -12.88 -6.69 -9.88
C GLU A 300 -11.92 -5.83 -9.08
N LYS A 301 -11.65 -6.22 -7.82
CA LYS A 301 -10.72 -5.52 -6.94
C LYS A 301 -9.93 -6.49 -6.07
N SER A 302 -8.75 -6.04 -5.66
CA SER A 302 -7.85 -6.79 -4.77
C SER A 302 -7.37 -5.89 -3.65
N TYR A 303 -7.49 -6.37 -2.42
CA TYR A 303 -7.21 -5.63 -1.19
C TYR A 303 -6.11 -6.36 -0.42
N PRO A 304 -4.83 -6.09 -0.71
CA PRO A 304 -3.74 -6.74 -0.01
C PRO A 304 -3.65 -6.24 1.44
N PHE A 305 -3.14 -7.08 2.33
CA PHE A 305 -3.01 -6.78 3.77
C PHE A 305 -1.71 -7.32 4.34
N ALA A 306 -1.18 -6.62 5.34
CA ALA A 306 0.13 -6.87 5.94
C ALA A 306 0.08 -7.79 7.17
N SER A 307 -1.09 -8.01 7.77
CA SER A 307 -1.26 -8.82 8.99
C SER A 307 -2.64 -9.48 9.08
N PHE A 308 -2.76 -10.51 9.93
CA PHE A 308 -4.05 -11.18 10.20
C PHE A 308 -5.12 -10.20 10.70
N GLU A 309 -4.77 -9.27 11.58
CA GLU A 309 -5.70 -8.27 12.09
C GLU A 309 -6.23 -7.37 10.95
N GLN A 310 -5.34 -6.90 10.08
CA GLN A 310 -5.70 -6.08 8.94
C GLN A 310 -6.57 -6.84 7.94
N GLY A 311 -6.19 -8.08 7.60
CA GLY A 311 -6.97 -8.95 6.71
C GLY A 311 -8.35 -9.27 7.28
N GLN A 312 -8.45 -9.59 8.58
CA GLN A 312 -9.72 -9.88 9.23
C GLN A 312 -10.65 -8.66 9.20
N LYS A 313 -10.13 -7.49 9.59
CA LYS A 313 -10.92 -6.26 9.71
C LYS A 313 -11.42 -5.80 8.34
N ALA A 314 -10.54 -5.80 7.32
CA ALA A 314 -10.93 -5.48 5.94
C ALA A 314 -11.94 -6.48 5.37
N ASN A 315 -11.75 -7.79 5.58
CA ASN A 315 -12.69 -8.80 5.10
C ASN A 315 -14.05 -8.71 5.78
N ASN A 316 -14.09 -8.44 7.08
CA ASN A 316 -15.34 -8.25 7.80
C ASN A 316 -16.09 -7.02 7.28
N ALA A 317 -15.39 -5.90 7.08
CA ALA A 317 -15.97 -4.67 6.53
C ALA A 317 -16.53 -4.88 5.13
N LEU A 318 -15.76 -5.49 4.22
CA LEU A 318 -16.15 -5.79 2.85
C LEU A 318 -17.35 -6.73 2.79
N ARG A 319 -17.35 -7.80 3.60
CA ARG A 319 -18.46 -8.76 3.64
C ARG A 319 -19.73 -8.14 4.20
N LEU A 320 -19.63 -7.25 5.18
CA LEU A 320 -20.78 -6.50 5.69
C LEU A 320 -21.33 -5.57 4.60
N LEU A 321 -20.45 -4.85 3.89
CA LEU A 321 -20.86 -3.98 2.80
C LEU A 321 -21.57 -4.76 1.69
N ASP A 322 -20.95 -5.85 1.21
CA ASP A 322 -21.55 -6.75 0.22
C ASP A 322 -22.92 -7.29 0.66
N TRP A 323 -23.06 -7.65 1.94
CA TRP A 323 -24.33 -8.10 2.51
C TRP A 323 -25.39 -7.00 2.47
N VAL A 324 -25.04 -5.80 2.93
CA VAL A 324 -25.96 -4.65 2.96
C VAL A 324 -26.35 -4.18 1.55
N GLU A 325 -25.40 -4.18 0.61
CA GLU A 325 -25.66 -3.90 -0.81
C GLU A 325 -26.65 -4.91 -1.40
N SER A 326 -26.48 -6.21 -1.10
CA SER A 326 -27.41 -7.26 -1.56
C SER A 326 -28.84 -7.09 -1.02
N LYS A 327 -29.02 -6.29 0.03
CA LYS A 327 -30.33 -5.96 0.62
C LYS A 327 -30.86 -4.60 0.16
N GLY A 328 -30.10 -3.82 -0.61
CA GLY A 328 -30.49 -2.47 -1.03
C GLY A 328 -30.51 -1.45 0.11
N MET A 329 -29.86 -1.74 1.24
CA MET A 329 -29.95 -0.94 2.48
C MET A 329 -28.77 0.03 2.67
N THR A 330 -27.79 0.06 1.76
CA THR A 330 -26.53 0.78 1.96
C THR A 330 -26.73 2.27 2.19
N ALA A 331 -27.54 2.93 1.35
CA ALA A 331 -27.78 4.36 1.46
C ALA A 331 -28.51 4.72 2.77
N GLU A 332 -29.58 3.97 3.09
CA GLU A 332 -30.35 4.16 4.31
C GLU A 332 -29.48 4.00 5.57
N LEU A 333 -28.67 2.95 5.64
CA LEU A 333 -27.80 2.71 6.80
C LEU A 333 -26.70 3.76 6.94
N LEU A 334 -26.07 4.19 5.85
CA LEU A 334 -25.05 5.24 5.91
C LEU A 334 -25.64 6.58 6.35
N GLU A 335 -26.83 6.94 5.88
CA GLU A 335 -27.53 8.14 6.33
C GLU A 335 -27.92 8.05 7.80
N LYS A 336 -28.41 6.88 8.25
CA LYS A 336 -28.69 6.65 9.68
C LYS A 336 -27.44 6.79 10.55
N ILE A 337 -26.31 6.22 10.11
CA ILE A 337 -25.02 6.35 10.80
C ILE A 337 -24.60 7.83 10.89
N ARG A 338 -24.72 8.60 9.81
CA ARG A 338 -24.41 10.04 9.81
C ARG A 338 -25.32 10.83 10.74
N ALA A 339 -26.60 10.49 10.80
CA ALA A 339 -27.57 11.19 11.65
C ALA A 339 -27.40 10.86 13.14
N GLU A 340 -27.18 9.59 13.48
CA GLU A 340 -27.22 9.11 14.87
C GLU A 340 -25.84 8.91 15.52
N VAL A 341 -24.80 8.61 14.74
CA VAL A 341 -23.44 8.38 15.28
C VAL A 341 -22.63 9.67 15.26
N GLU A 342 -22.42 10.21 14.06
CA GLU A 342 -21.60 11.40 13.82
C GLU A 342 -21.78 11.94 12.40
N SER A 343 -22.23 13.19 12.28
CA SER A 343 -22.41 13.84 10.98
C SER A 343 -21.11 14.39 10.41
N LYS A 344 -20.22 14.92 11.27
CA LYS A 344 -18.88 15.38 10.88
C LYS A 344 -17.91 15.30 12.06
N PRO A 345 -16.61 15.02 11.81
CA PRO A 345 -15.60 15.08 12.85
C PRO A 345 -15.32 16.53 13.26
N LYS A 346 -14.79 16.73 14.47
CA LYS A 346 -14.22 18.01 14.89
C LYS A 346 -12.70 17.96 14.74
N ILE A 347 -12.17 18.76 13.82
CA ILE A 347 -10.74 18.85 13.53
C ILE A 347 -10.21 20.12 14.19
N THR A 348 -9.14 20.02 14.98
CA THR A 348 -8.54 21.17 15.67
C THR A 348 -7.03 21.15 15.51
N LEU A 349 -6.46 22.22 14.95
CA LEU A 349 -5.02 22.45 14.93
C LEU A 349 -4.54 22.80 16.35
N ILE A 350 -3.46 22.18 16.79
CA ILE A 350 -2.92 22.33 18.15
C ILE A 350 -1.69 23.24 18.09
N ASP A 351 -1.91 24.53 18.31
CA ASP A 351 -0.89 25.57 18.14
C ASP A 351 0.38 25.32 18.94
N LYS A 352 0.28 24.86 20.19
CA LYS A 352 1.43 24.62 21.08
C LYS A 352 2.29 23.41 20.70
N ARG A 353 1.76 22.48 19.91
CA ARG A 353 2.49 21.28 19.45
C ARG A 353 2.97 21.43 18.02
N SER A 354 2.32 22.28 17.24
CA SER A 354 2.73 22.60 15.89
C SER A 354 3.98 23.48 15.94
N LYS A 355 5.02 23.09 15.20
CA LYS A 355 6.32 23.76 15.19
C LYS A 355 6.57 24.42 13.85
N ILE A 356 7.05 25.65 13.90
CA ILE A 356 7.55 26.43 12.77
C ILE A 356 9.05 26.49 12.99
N SER A 357 9.88 25.92 12.11
CA SER A 357 11.30 26.25 12.15
C SER A 357 11.57 27.59 11.45
N GLY A 358 12.52 28.33 12.02
CA GLY A 358 13.21 29.43 11.37
C GLY A 358 14.66 29.01 11.13
N GLU A 359 15.09 29.17 9.88
CA GLU A 359 16.45 28.99 9.34
C GLU A 359 17.10 27.60 9.46
N GLU A 360 16.51 26.60 8.80
CA GLU A 360 17.32 25.50 8.23
C GLU A 360 16.76 25.09 6.86
N HIS A 361 16.79 26.06 5.92
CA HIS A 361 16.79 25.99 4.45
C HIS A 361 16.46 27.40 3.89
N THR A 362 17.18 28.42 4.36
CA THR A 362 17.10 29.77 3.80
C THR A 362 17.60 29.79 2.36
N GLU A 363 16.79 30.33 1.44
CA GLU A 363 17.38 31.13 0.36
C GLU A 363 17.86 32.43 1.03
N ASP A 364 19.16 32.58 1.27
CA ASP A 364 19.74 33.76 1.93
C ASP A 364 19.30 35.08 1.22
N THR A 365 19.07 36.20 1.92
CA THR A 365 19.94 36.85 2.91
C THR A 365 19.17 37.33 4.17
N PRO A 366 19.83 37.41 5.34
CA PRO A 366 19.21 37.64 6.66
C PRO A 366 19.09 39.13 6.99
N VAL A 367 18.00 39.58 7.62
CA VAL A 367 18.05 40.82 8.42
C VAL A 367 17.01 40.92 9.58
N ASP A 368 17.61 41.03 10.76
CA ASP A 368 17.38 41.83 11.99
C ASP A 368 16.15 41.78 12.89
N VAL A 369 14.98 41.25 12.52
CA VAL A 369 14.00 40.93 13.59
C VAL A 369 13.20 39.69 13.26
N VAL A 370 13.64 38.57 13.82
CA VAL A 370 12.83 37.37 13.99
C VAL A 370 12.16 37.44 15.36
N LYS A 371 10.82 37.45 15.37
CA LYS A 371 10.04 36.95 16.50
C LYS A 371 8.99 35.98 15.97
N VAL A 372 9.30 34.69 16.12
CA VAL A 372 8.43 33.55 15.81
C VAL A 372 7.59 33.24 17.04
N GLU A 373 6.30 33.58 16.99
CA GLU A 373 5.20 32.89 17.70
C GLU A 373 3.90 33.15 16.91
N GLY A 374 3.54 32.27 15.97
CA GLY A 374 2.23 32.30 15.27
C GLY A 374 1.88 33.57 14.47
N GLY A 375 2.80 34.51 14.32
CA GLY A 375 2.58 35.83 13.73
C GLY A 375 2.75 35.88 12.21
N TRP A 376 2.03 36.80 11.60
CA TRP A 376 2.15 37.16 10.18
C TRP A 376 3.54 37.73 9.85
N VAL A 377 4.24 37.17 8.86
CA VAL A 377 5.51 37.71 8.33
C VAL A 377 5.21 38.57 7.09
N THR A 378 5.90 39.68 6.85
CA THR A 378 5.67 40.46 5.62
C THR A 378 6.67 40.05 4.55
N ASN A 379 6.17 39.61 3.38
CA ASN A 379 7.00 39.26 2.24
C ASN A 379 7.72 40.52 1.70
N PRO A 380 9.05 40.51 1.51
CA PRO A 380 9.79 41.70 1.15
C PRO A 380 9.49 42.20 -0.28
N TYR A 381 9.05 41.32 -1.18
CA TYR A 381 8.80 41.63 -2.59
C TYR A 381 7.36 42.09 -2.84
N SER A 382 6.39 41.30 -2.40
CA SER A 382 4.96 41.58 -2.60
C SER A 382 4.36 42.49 -1.53
N LYS A 383 5.08 42.73 -0.43
CA LYS A 383 4.60 43.45 0.77
C LYS A 383 3.37 42.80 1.43
N MET A 384 2.99 41.59 1.01
CA MET A 384 1.88 40.83 1.59
C MET A 384 2.29 40.21 2.93
N LYS A 385 1.38 40.24 3.90
CA LYS A 385 1.49 39.42 5.10
C LYS A 385 1.28 37.95 4.73
N MET A 386 2.17 37.07 5.20
CA MET A 386 2.18 35.65 4.95
C MET A 386 2.21 34.84 6.24
N LYS A 387 1.53 33.69 6.24
CA LYS A 387 1.70 32.69 7.29
C LYS A 387 3.05 31.98 7.11
N PRO A 388 3.80 31.73 8.20
CA PRO A 388 5.01 30.95 8.15
C PRO A 388 4.72 29.47 7.81
N THR A 389 5.74 28.76 7.34
CA THR A 389 5.65 27.34 6.99
C THR A 389 5.88 26.48 8.22
N TYR A 390 5.14 25.38 8.37
CA TYR A 390 5.29 24.46 9.49
C TYR A 390 6.21 23.28 9.17
N ASP A 391 7.00 22.90 10.16
CA ASP A 391 7.81 21.68 10.19
C ASP A 391 7.04 20.51 10.76
N THR A 392 6.18 20.79 11.75
CA THR A 392 5.25 19.83 12.32
C THR A 392 3.90 20.50 12.45
N LEU A 393 2.87 19.91 11.87
CA LEU A 393 1.47 20.24 12.14
C LEU A 393 0.86 19.15 13.00
N THR A 394 0.25 19.51 14.13
CA THR A 394 -0.44 18.55 15.00
C THR A 394 -1.93 18.84 15.05
N TYR A 395 -2.76 17.87 14.68
CA TYR A 395 -4.22 17.95 14.73
C TYR A 395 -4.83 16.99 15.74
N ASP A 396 -5.87 17.44 16.46
CA ASP A 396 -6.81 16.56 17.16
C ASP A 396 -8.06 16.37 16.31
N VAL A 397 -8.29 15.14 15.84
CA VAL A 397 -9.45 14.75 15.05
C VAL A 397 -10.40 13.97 15.95
N LYS A 398 -11.40 14.65 16.49
CA LYS A 398 -12.47 14.03 17.27
C LYS A 398 -13.45 13.38 16.32
N SER A 399 -13.34 12.07 16.18
CA SER A 399 -14.15 11.25 15.28
C SER A 399 -14.54 9.93 15.94
N LYS A 400 -15.82 9.55 15.83
CA LYS A 400 -16.32 8.20 16.15
C LYS A 400 -16.23 7.27 14.95
N LEU A 401 -16.16 7.82 13.74
CA LEU A 401 -16.10 7.08 12.50
C LEU A 401 -14.69 7.11 11.89
N PRO A 402 -14.39 6.21 10.94
CA PRO A 402 -13.12 6.22 10.21
C PRO A 402 -12.91 7.52 9.44
N VAL A 403 -11.66 7.98 9.38
CA VAL A 403 -11.26 9.22 8.71
C VAL A 403 -10.29 8.91 7.58
N THR A 404 -10.48 9.50 6.41
CA THR A 404 -9.64 9.25 5.23
C THR A 404 -8.76 10.44 4.95
N LEU A 405 -7.44 10.26 4.85
CA LEU A 405 -6.51 11.30 4.40
C LEU A 405 -6.19 11.11 2.92
N HIS A 406 -6.66 12.04 2.10
CA HIS A 406 -6.35 12.12 0.68
C HIS A 406 -5.09 12.95 0.46
N LEU A 407 -4.19 12.41 -0.36
CA LEU A 407 -2.89 12.99 -0.67
C LEU A 407 -2.88 13.41 -2.14
N LEU A 408 -3.22 14.67 -2.41
CA LEU A 408 -3.48 15.14 -3.77
C LEU A 408 -2.27 15.92 -4.31
N GLY A 409 -1.87 15.66 -5.54
CA GLY A 409 -0.74 16.37 -6.16
C GLY A 409 -0.74 16.26 -7.67
N ASN A 410 0.23 16.94 -8.32
CA ASN A 410 0.42 16.92 -9.77
C ASN A 410 -0.85 17.24 -10.58
N THR A 411 -1.58 18.28 -10.22
CA THR A 411 -2.69 18.80 -11.06
C THR A 411 -2.19 19.76 -12.15
N ARG A 412 -1.07 20.45 -11.90
CA ARG A 412 -0.42 21.39 -12.82
C ARG A 412 -1.37 22.45 -13.40
N LEU A 413 -2.13 23.10 -12.54
CA LEU A 413 -3.00 24.21 -12.93
C LEU A 413 -2.20 25.30 -13.64
N GLY A 414 -2.69 25.74 -14.80
CA GLY A 414 -2.02 26.68 -15.68
C GLY A 414 -1.13 26.06 -16.76
N SER A 415 -1.04 24.73 -16.83
CA SER A 415 -0.37 24.03 -17.93
C SER A 415 -1.35 23.61 -19.02
N SER A 416 -0.85 23.36 -20.23
CA SER A 416 -1.65 22.81 -21.34
C SER A 416 -2.16 21.38 -21.08
N SER A 417 -1.59 20.68 -20.08
CA SER A 417 -1.98 19.33 -19.67
C SER A 417 -2.61 19.29 -18.28
N GLU A 418 -3.12 20.43 -17.79
CA GLU A 418 -3.73 20.51 -16.47
C GLU A 418 -4.90 19.53 -16.28
N GLY A 419 -5.08 19.09 -15.04
CA GLY A 419 -6.12 18.13 -14.64
C GLY A 419 -7.20 18.74 -13.75
N TYR A 420 -7.60 19.99 -14.00
CA TYR A 420 -8.50 20.70 -13.08
C TYR A 420 -9.87 20.05 -12.98
N GLU A 421 -10.47 19.65 -14.10
CA GLU A 421 -11.82 19.05 -14.09
C GLU A 421 -11.80 17.70 -13.38
N GLU A 422 -10.78 16.88 -13.63
CA GLU A 422 -10.58 15.61 -12.94
C GLU A 422 -10.36 15.82 -11.43
N LEU A 423 -9.57 16.82 -11.03
CA LEU A 423 -9.38 17.19 -9.62
C LEU A 423 -10.68 17.66 -9.00
N LYS A 424 -11.40 18.57 -9.65
CA LYS A 424 -12.63 19.17 -9.15
C LYS A 424 -13.69 18.09 -8.92
N LYS A 425 -13.91 17.23 -9.91
CA LYS A 425 -14.83 16.09 -9.80
C LYS A 425 -14.45 15.17 -8.64
N TYR A 426 -13.19 14.75 -8.58
CA TYR A 426 -12.69 13.90 -7.49
C TYR A 426 -12.91 14.56 -6.12
N HIS A 427 -12.61 15.85 -6.02
CA HIS A 427 -12.71 16.62 -4.79
C HIS A 427 -14.17 16.76 -4.33
N GLU A 428 -15.08 17.07 -5.25
CA GLU A 428 -16.52 17.13 -4.98
C GLU A 428 -17.08 15.77 -4.53
N GLU A 429 -16.74 14.69 -5.24
CA GLU A 429 -17.30 13.35 -4.99
C GLU A 429 -16.75 12.66 -3.73
N LEU A 430 -15.44 12.76 -3.46
CA LEU A 430 -14.78 11.99 -2.39
C LEU A 430 -14.36 12.81 -1.18
N VAL A 431 -14.16 14.13 -1.34
CA VAL A 431 -13.77 15.00 -0.23
C VAL A 431 -14.98 15.78 0.27
N VAL A 432 -15.55 16.67 -0.54
CA VAL A 432 -16.67 17.54 -0.14
C VAL A 432 -17.91 16.72 0.22
N GLY A 433 -18.24 15.69 -0.59
CA GLY A 433 -19.37 14.79 -0.34
C GLY A 433 -19.22 13.90 0.91
N ASN A 434 -18.06 13.92 1.57
CA ASN A 434 -17.81 13.09 2.75
C ASN A 434 -17.07 13.87 3.86
N PRO A 435 -17.76 14.30 4.93
CA PRO A 435 -17.16 15.12 5.98
C PRO A 435 -16.03 14.43 6.77
N HIS A 436 -15.89 13.11 6.69
CA HIS A 436 -14.80 12.33 7.29
C HIS A 436 -13.58 12.19 6.40
N SER A 437 -13.58 12.83 5.23
CA SER A 437 -12.41 12.94 4.37
C SER A 437 -11.59 14.18 4.75
N LEU A 438 -10.28 14.04 4.82
CA LEU A 438 -9.29 15.09 5.05
C LEU A 438 -8.40 15.19 3.83
N VAL A 439 -7.89 16.37 3.52
CA VAL A 439 -7.04 16.56 2.35
C VAL A 439 -5.76 17.30 2.68
N VAL A 440 -4.65 16.81 2.11
CA VAL A 440 -3.39 17.52 2.03
C VAL A 440 -3.03 17.68 0.56
N PHE A 441 -2.82 18.92 0.16
CA PHE A 441 -2.34 19.25 -1.18
C PHE A 441 -0.82 19.24 -1.19
N LEU A 442 -0.24 18.36 -1.99
CA LEU A 442 1.19 18.13 -2.14
C LEU A 442 1.75 18.97 -3.32
N ARG A 443 2.88 18.54 -3.89
CA ARG A 443 3.60 19.31 -4.92
C ARG A 443 2.82 19.44 -6.23
N ASN A 444 3.22 20.43 -7.02
CA ASN A 444 2.79 20.62 -8.41
C ASN A 444 1.26 20.70 -8.60
N MET A 445 0.54 21.21 -7.60
CA MET A 445 -0.86 21.62 -7.80
C MET A 445 -0.94 22.75 -8.84
N ILE A 446 0.01 23.67 -8.80
CA ILE A 446 0.20 24.74 -9.79
C ILE A 446 1.41 24.41 -10.65
N ASP A 447 1.35 24.73 -11.94
CA ASP A 447 2.47 24.54 -12.85
C ASP A 447 3.65 25.48 -12.57
N THR A 448 4.87 25.06 -12.93
CA THR A 448 6.10 25.85 -12.75
C THR A 448 6.09 27.15 -13.54
N GLU A 449 5.38 27.20 -14.68
CA GLU A 449 5.30 28.39 -15.55
C GLU A 449 4.19 29.35 -15.13
N ALA A 450 3.31 28.95 -14.19
CA ALA A 450 2.16 29.74 -13.80
C ALA A 450 2.52 31.14 -13.29
N GLY A 451 3.68 31.33 -12.65
CA GLY A 451 4.10 32.64 -12.16
C GLY A 451 4.38 33.68 -13.25
N SER A 452 4.76 33.22 -14.46
CA SER A 452 4.98 34.04 -15.66
C SER A 452 3.72 34.21 -16.51
N SER A 453 2.64 33.48 -16.22
CA SER A 453 1.43 33.51 -17.03
C SER A 453 0.64 34.81 -16.84
N PRO A 454 0.09 35.40 -17.92
CA PRO A 454 -0.93 36.46 -17.82
C PRO A 454 -2.14 36.06 -16.97
N GLN A 455 -2.45 34.75 -16.90
CA GLN A 455 -3.58 34.18 -16.16
C GLN A 455 -3.21 33.75 -14.73
N ARG A 456 -2.04 34.12 -14.20
CA ARG A 456 -1.55 33.63 -12.90
C ARG A 456 -2.51 33.82 -11.73
N MET A 457 -3.30 34.90 -11.74
CA MET A 457 -4.32 35.15 -10.71
C MET A 457 -5.52 34.20 -10.86
N GLU A 458 -5.96 33.94 -12.09
CA GLU A 458 -7.04 32.99 -12.38
C GLU A 458 -6.65 31.58 -11.96
N ILE A 459 -5.42 31.17 -12.27
CA ILE A 459 -4.85 29.87 -11.85
C ILE A 459 -4.88 29.72 -10.32
N LEU A 460 -4.48 30.76 -9.58
CA LEU A 460 -4.54 30.76 -8.11
C LEU A 460 -5.95 30.77 -7.56
N ASN A 461 -6.86 31.52 -8.19
CA ASN A 461 -8.28 31.53 -7.81
C ASN A 461 -8.90 30.15 -7.98
N ARG A 462 -8.62 29.45 -9.09
CA ARG A 462 -9.11 28.08 -9.32
C ARG A 462 -8.62 27.12 -8.24
N PHE A 463 -7.36 27.23 -7.82
CA PHE A 463 -6.85 26.39 -6.74
C PHE A 463 -7.47 26.76 -5.38
N ARG A 464 -7.60 28.06 -5.09
CA ARG A 464 -8.30 28.58 -3.90
C ARG A 464 -9.73 28.04 -3.83
N ASP A 465 -10.45 28.02 -4.95
CA ASP A 465 -11.84 27.59 -5.00
C ASP A 465 -11.96 26.08 -4.71
N VAL A 466 -11.02 25.26 -5.20
CA VAL A 466 -10.93 23.84 -4.82
C VAL A 466 -10.74 23.70 -3.31
N ILE A 467 -9.75 24.40 -2.73
CA ILE A 467 -9.48 24.33 -1.29
C ILE A 467 -10.70 24.78 -0.47
N ASN A 468 -11.32 25.90 -0.84
CA ASN A 468 -12.47 26.46 -0.14
C ASN A 468 -13.70 25.54 -0.19
N GLY A 469 -13.85 24.72 -1.24
CA GLY A 469 -14.88 23.69 -1.31
C GLY A 469 -14.81 22.68 -0.15
N ALA A 470 -13.62 22.45 0.42
CA ALA A 470 -13.38 21.56 1.55
C ALA A 470 -12.56 22.26 2.66
N LYS A 471 -12.86 23.53 2.94
CA LYS A 471 -12.09 24.37 3.88
C LYS A 471 -11.91 23.70 5.24
N ASP A 472 -12.98 23.12 5.80
CA ASP A 472 -12.98 22.46 7.11
C ASP A 472 -12.22 21.12 7.12
N GLN A 473 -11.89 20.57 5.95
CA GLN A 473 -11.25 19.27 5.76
C GLN A 473 -9.79 19.39 5.27
N THR A 474 -9.40 20.57 4.79
CA THR A 474 -8.07 20.81 4.25
C THR A 474 -7.07 21.05 5.37
N LEU A 475 -6.14 20.12 5.55
CA LEU A 475 -5.14 20.17 6.63
C LEU A 475 -3.91 20.99 6.25
N ALA A 476 -3.46 20.94 4.99
CA ALA A 476 -2.23 21.62 4.60
C ALA A 476 -2.11 21.80 3.09
N ILE A 477 -1.35 22.83 2.72
CA ILE A 477 -0.86 23.05 1.35
C ILE A 477 0.67 23.03 1.37
N MET A 478 1.26 22.17 0.54
CA MET A 478 2.70 22.08 0.38
C MET A 478 3.25 23.21 -0.47
N MET A 479 4.17 23.96 0.12
CA MET A 479 4.93 25.01 -0.57
C MET A 479 6.06 24.38 -1.39
N CYS A 480 5.69 23.89 -2.58
CA CYS A 480 6.59 23.25 -3.54
C CYS A 480 7.34 24.26 -4.44
N GLU A 481 8.18 23.75 -5.33
CA GLU A 481 9.02 24.54 -6.24
C GLU A 481 8.23 25.49 -7.16
N SER A 482 7.06 25.10 -7.66
CA SER A 482 6.20 25.95 -8.49
C SER A 482 5.78 27.23 -7.77
N MET A 483 5.49 27.14 -6.46
CA MET A 483 5.08 28.30 -5.65
C MET A 483 6.28 29.14 -5.19
N ARG A 484 7.49 28.59 -5.23
CA ARG A 484 8.75 29.28 -4.86
C ARG A 484 9.47 29.89 -6.07
N ASN A 485 8.99 29.63 -7.28
CA ASN A 485 9.61 30.09 -8.52
C ASN A 485 9.77 31.62 -8.53
N SER A 486 10.93 32.10 -9.00
CA SER A 486 11.25 33.53 -9.03
C SER A 486 10.32 34.36 -9.93
N SER A 487 9.66 33.73 -10.91
CA SER A 487 8.67 34.39 -11.79
C SER A 487 7.55 35.11 -11.02
N TRP A 488 7.16 34.60 -9.85
CA TRP A 488 6.16 35.21 -8.97
C TRP A 488 6.60 36.56 -8.39
N ARG A 489 7.91 36.86 -8.38
CA ARG A 489 8.49 38.09 -7.84
C ARG A 489 8.47 39.25 -8.85
N PHE A 490 8.09 39.01 -10.10
CA PHE A 490 8.08 40.03 -11.16
C PHE A 490 6.66 40.47 -11.55
N LYS A 491 6.55 41.68 -12.08
CA LYS A 491 5.33 42.15 -12.74
C LYS A 491 5.17 41.42 -14.07
N VAL A 492 3.96 40.94 -14.36
CA VAL A 492 3.64 40.22 -15.61
C VAL A 492 2.58 41.01 -16.34
N LYS A 493 2.78 41.25 -17.64
CA LYS A 493 1.81 41.94 -18.47
C LYS A 493 0.60 41.04 -18.68
N THR A 494 -0.58 41.50 -18.28
CA THR A 494 -1.84 40.73 -18.33
C THR A 494 -2.74 41.13 -19.48
N GLY A 495 -2.48 42.29 -20.08
CA GLY A 495 -3.28 42.81 -21.18
C GLY A 495 -2.82 44.19 -21.61
N GLU A 496 -3.59 44.77 -22.51
CA GLU A 496 -3.44 46.13 -23.00
C GLU A 496 -4.84 46.74 -23.03
N GLU A 497 -4.98 47.97 -22.58
CA GLU A 497 -6.20 48.76 -22.74
C GLU A 497 -5.86 50.07 -23.42
N PHE A 498 -6.80 50.60 -24.19
CA PHE A 498 -6.67 51.90 -24.84
C PHE A 498 -7.50 52.90 -24.04
N ARG A 499 -6.89 54.04 -23.71
CA ARG A 499 -7.58 55.11 -23.00
C ARG A 499 -7.63 56.39 -23.82
N ASP A 500 -8.79 57.04 -23.84
CA ASP A 500 -8.94 58.36 -24.44
C ASP A 500 -8.17 59.44 -23.65
N ALA A 501 -8.19 60.69 -24.16
CA ALA A 501 -7.56 61.83 -23.49
C ALA A 501 -8.14 62.12 -22.08
N ASN A 502 -9.34 61.63 -21.79
CA ASN A 502 -10.04 61.79 -20.51
C ASN A 502 -9.80 60.61 -19.55
N GLY A 503 -9.07 59.57 -19.98
CA GLY A 503 -8.75 58.39 -19.19
C GLY A 503 -9.83 57.29 -19.18
N ASN A 504 -10.84 57.38 -20.06
CA ASN A 504 -11.85 56.35 -20.25
C ASN A 504 -11.31 55.20 -21.11
N VAL A 505 -11.67 53.96 -20.78
CA VAL A 505 -11.34 52.79 -21.61
C VAL A 505 -12.18 52.85 -22.88
N VAL A 506 -11.52 52.72 -24.03
CA VAL A 506 -12.14 52.78 -25.37
C VAL A 506 -11.69 51.59 -26.20
N ASP A 507 -12.59 51.05 -27.03
CA ASP A 507 -12.23 50.02 -28.00
C ASP A 507 -11.57 50.66 -29.22
N ILE A 508 -10.52 50.01 -29.74
CA ILE A 508 -9.77 50.53 -30.90
C ILE A 508 -10.66 50.62 -32.15
N GLU A 509 -11.68 49.76 -32.24
CA GLU A 509 -12.61 49.70 -33.36
C GLU A 509 -13.57 50.91 -33.39
N ASP A 510 -13.75 51.60 -32.26
CA ASP A 510 -14.60 52.81 -32.16
C ASP A 510 -13.89 54.07 -32.69
N PHE A 511 -12.57 54.02 -32.91
CA PHE A 511 -11.80 55.08 -33.55
C PHE A 511 -11.66 54.77 -35.05
N GLY A 512 -12.68 55.13 -35.83
CA GLY A 512 -12.58 55.20 -37.29
C GLY A 512 -11.47 56.17 -37.74
N GLU A 513 -11.02 56.05 -38.99
CA GLU A 513 -9.87 56.77 -39.59
C GLU A 513 -9.91 58.32 -39.59
N GLY A 514 -10.83 58.97 -38.87
CA GLY A 514 -11.07 60.41 -38.96
C GLY A 514 -10.83 61.14 -37.65
N ASP A 515 -9.67 61.78 -37.53
CA ASP A 515 -9.53 63.20 -37.16
C ASP A 515 -8.03 63.51 -37.10
N VAL A 516 -7.52 64.16 -38.15
CA VAL A 516 -6.15 64.67 -38.22
C VAL A 516 -6.18 66.19 -38.02
N ASP A 517 -5.18 66.72 -37.32
CA ASP A 517 -4.98 68.16 -37.20
C ASP A 517 -4.61 68.80 -38.54
N GLU A 518 -4.53 70.13 -38.54
CA GLU A 518 -4.16 70.92 -39.72
C GLU A 518 -2.75 70.57 -40.27
N GLU A 519 -1.94 69.80 -39.53
CA GLU A 519 -0.63 69.28 -39.93
C GLU A 519 -0.66 67.80 -40.39
N GLY A 520 -1.85 67.17 -40.44
CA GLY A 520 -2.04 65.77 -40.82
C GLY A 520 -1.72 64.77 -39.70
N LYS A 521 -1.56 65.20 -38.44
CA LYS A 521 -1.35 64.30 -37.30
C LYS A 521 -2.67 63.96 -36.62
N PRO A 522 -2.93 62.70 -36.29
CA PRO A 522 -4.20 62.29 -35.70
C PRO A 522 -4.43 62.97 -34.33
N MET A 523 -5.47 63.82 -34.23
CA MET A 523 -5.96 64.36 -32.98
C MET A 523 -6.66 63.23 -32.22
N ASN A 524 -6.24 62.95 -30.99
CA ASN A 524 -6.87 61.97 -30.09
C ASN A 524 -6.64 60.48 -30.42
N LYS A 525 -5.40 60.06 -30.74
CA LYS A 525 -5.07 58.63 -30.64
C LYS A 525 -5.15 58.16 -29.19
N PRO A 526 -5.97 57.13 -28.88
CA PRO A 526 -6.05 56.62 -27.53
C PRO A 526 -4.69 56.05 -27.09
N LYS A 527 -4.32 56.36 -25.85
CA LYS A 527 -3.06 55.95 -25.27
C LYS A 527 -3.12 54.48 -24.90
N LYS A 528 -2.22 53.70 -25.47
CA LYS A 528 -2.01 52.30 -25.12
C LYS A 528 -1.43 52.19 -23.70
N ILE A 529 -2.15 51.53 -22.81
CA ILE A 529 -1.72 51.24 -21.44
C ILE A 529 -1.54 49.74 -21.28
N ASN A 530 -0.35 49.34 -20.83
CA ASN A 530 -0.09 47.96 -20.47
C ASN A 530 -0.68 47.68 -19.09
N LEU A 531 -1.54 46.67 -18.99
CA LEU A 531 -2.02 46.15 -17.72
C LEU A 531 -1.03 45.13 -17.17
N TYR A 532 -0.79 45.17 -15.87
CA TYR A 532 0.14 44.28 -15.20
C TYR A 532 -0.49 43.62 -13.97
N SER A 533 -0.21 42.34 -13.79
CA SER A 533 -0.27 41.70 -12.50
C SER A 533 1.00 42.05 -11.71
N MET A 534 0.83 42.47 -10.47
CA MET A 534 1.92 42.82 -9.56
C MET A 534 2.53 41.57 -8.91
N PRO A 535 3.80 41.62 -8.44
CA PRO A 535 4.43 40.50 -7.72
C PRO A 535 3.54 39.94 -6.61
N LEU A 536 3.53 38.62 -6.46
CA LEU A 536 2.64 37.91 -5.55
C LEU A 536 3.37 36.76 -4.85
N ALA A 537 3.02 36.49 -3.59
CA ALA A 537 3.45 35.27 -2.90
C ALA A 537 2.33 34.22 -2.98
N PRO A 538 2.37 33.25 -3.91
CA PRO A 538 1.24 32.36 -4.21
C PRO A 538 0.83 31.49 -3.02
N GLY A 539 1.79 30.91 -2.28
CA GLY A 539 1.48 30.12 -1.09
C GLY A 539 0.77 30.94 -0.02
N SER A 540 1.22 32.17 0.21
CA SER A 540 0.60 33.11 1.15
C SER A 540 -0.78 33.53 0.71
N TYR A 541 -0.94 33.85 -0.57
CA TYR A 541 -2.24 34.17 -1.16
C TYR A 541 -3.26 33.06 -0.87
N LEU A 542 -2.91 31.81 -1.18
CA LEU A 542 -3.78 30.65 -0.93
C LEU A 542 -4.07 30.47 0.56
N SER A 543 -3.02 30.39 1.38
CA SER A 543 -3.14 30.19 2.83
C SER A 543 -3.98 31.25 3.53
N ASN A 544 -3.95 32.50 3.06
CA ASN A 544 -4.73 33.59 3.63
C ASN A 544 -6.18 33.52 3.17
N ALA A 545 -6.40 33.28 1.88
CA ALA A 545 -7.73 33.22 1.31
C ALA A 545 -8.52 31.99 1.77
N THR A 546 -7.83 30.91 2.16
CA THR A 546 -8.45 29.65 2.58
C THR A 546 -8.26 29.33 4.06
N GLU A 547 -7.48 30.15 4.77
CA GLU A 547 -7.03 29.93 6.16
C GLU A 547 -6.22 28.64 6.39
N THR A 548 -5.81 27.94 5.33
CA THR A 548 -5.11 26.65 5.42
C THR A 548 -3.61 26.81 5.74
N PRO A 549 -3.04 26.02 6.66
CA PRO A 549 -1.59 26.05 6.94
C PRO A 549 -0.70 25.64 5.75
N LEU A 550 0.51 26.21 5.71
CA LEU A 550 1.54 25.87 4.73
C LEU A 550 2.58 24.92 5.34
N ILE A 551 3.04 23.95 4.55
CA ILE A 551 4.10 23.00 4.93
C ILE A 551 5.22 22.98 3.89
N HIS A 552 6.41 22.50 4.27
CA HIS A 552 7.55 22.31 3.38
C HIS A 552 7.81 20.82 3.07
N HIS A 553 8.82 20.58 2.24
CA HIS A 553 9.34 19.24 2.01
C HIS A 553 9.94 18.66 3.30
N LEU A 554 9.51 17.45 3.70
CA LEU A 554 9.87 16.75 4.94
C LEU A 554 9.15 17.21 6.20
N SER A 555 8.17 18.11 6.08
CA SER A 555 7.29 18.42 7.20
C SER A 555 6.56 17.15 7.68
N LEU A 556 6.34 17.12 8.99
CA LEU A 556 5.53 16.15 9.68
C LEU A 556 4.09 16.64 9.78
N ILE A 557 3.16 15.73 9.56
CA ILE A 557 1.77 15.90 9.92
C ILE A 557 1.43 14.83 10.96
N GLU A 558 1.01 15.27 12.13
CA GLU A 558 0.61 14.42 13.22
C GLU A 558 -0.88 14.62 13.43
N PHE A 559 -1.63 13.53 13.56
CA PHE A 559 -3.01 13.66 14.01
C PHE A 559 -3.43 12.49 14.88
N THR A 560 -4.27 12.80 15.86
CA THR A 560 -4.90 11.80 16.70
C THR A 560 -6.35 11.62 16.30
N VAL A 561 -6.78 10.37 16.10
CA VAL A 561 -8.16 10.05 15.69
C VAL A 561 -8.88 9.30 16.79
N GLY A 562 -9.97 9.87 17.32
CA GLY A 562 -10.81 9.17 18.29
C GLY A 562 -11.88 10.04 18.95
N PRO A 563 -12.94 9.42 19.51
CA PRO A 563 -14.19 10.10 19.83
C PRO A 563 -14.10 11.08 21.01
N ASN A 564 -13.29 10.77 22.03
CA ASN A 564 -13.05 11.61 23.23
C ASN A 564 -11.66 11.27 23.82
N GLY A 565 -11.19 12.07 24.78
CA GLY A 565 -9.90 11.88 25.47
C GLY A 565 -8.87 12.96 25.18
N SER A 566 -7.83 13.03 26.01
CA SER A 566 -6.67 13.88 25.73
C SER A 566 -5.93 13.37 24.49
N ILE A 567 -5.19 14.24 23.78
CA ILE A 567 -4.36 13.82 22.62
C ILE A 567 -3.43 12.67 22.98
N ASN A 568 -2.97 12.59 24.23
CA ASN A 568 -2.05 11.55 24.69
C ASN A 568 -2.73 10.19 24.90
N GLU A 569 -4.07 10.14 24.96
CA GLU A 569 -4.85 8.90 25.11
C GLU A 569 -5.30 8.31 23.77
N LYS A 570 -5.17 9.07 22.68
CA LYS A 570 -5.61 8.66 21.35
C LYS A 570 -4.45 8.08 20.54
N PRO A 571 -4.72 7.19 19.59
CA PRO A 571 -3.70 6.73 18.66
C PRO A 571 -3.19 7.92 17.85
N LYS A 572 -1.88 8.15 17.92
CA LYS A 572 -1.18 9.18 17.15
C LYS A 572 -0.75 8.58 15.82
N TYR A 573 -1.10 9.24 14.73
CA TYR A 573 -0.65 8.93 13.38
C TYR A 573 0.33 10.00 12.93
N THR A 574 1.60 9.63 12.76
CA THR A 574 2.66 10.55 12.31
C THR A 574 2.99 10.27 10.85
N GLY A 575 2.82 11.27 10.01
CA GLY A 575 3.13 11.25 8.60
C GLY A 575 4.29 12.16 8.26
N ARG A 576 5.19 11.73 7.38
CA ARG A 576 6.17 12.62 6.75
C ARG A 576 5.83 12.88 5.28
N LEU A 577 5.83 14.15 4.89
CA LEU A 577 5.43 14.57 3.55
C LEU A 577 6.66 14.92 2.70
N ALA A 578 7.04 14.02 1.79
CA ALA A 578 8.28 14.07 1.03
C ALA A 578 8.05 14.51 -0.42
N ASP A 579 8.06 15.83 -0.68
CA ASP A 579 8.11 16.40 -2.04
C ASP A 579 9.25 15.84 -2.90
N LYS A 580 10.50 15.94 -2.41
CA LYS A 580 11.72 15.52 -3.11
C LYS A 580 12.22 14.18 -2.56
N LEU A 581 12.57 13.26 -3.44
CA LEU A 581 13.08 11.94 -3.05
C LEU A 581 14.60 11.92 -2.86
N MET A 582 15.26 13.08 -2.72
CA MET A 582 16.71 13.20 -2.50
C MET A 582 17.58 12.34 -3.45
N LYS A 583 17.23 12.32 -4.74
CA LYS A 583 17.85 11.50 -5.81
C LYS A 583 17.59 9.98 -5.72
N HIS A 584 16.73 9.52 -4.81
CA HIS A 584 16.27 8.13 -4.71
C HIS A 584 15.00 7.85 -5.52
N ALA A 585 14.60 8.75 -6.41
CA ALA A 585 13.45 8.57 -7.29
C ALA A 585 13.64 7.35 -8.21
N SER A 586 12.59 6.56 -8.43
CA SER A 586 12.60 5.45 -9.38
C SER A 586 11.41 5.54 -10.32
N TYR A 587 11.66 5.56 -11.63
CA TYR A 587 10.60 5.56 -12.64
C TYR A 587 9.76 4.29 -12.59
N SER A 588 10.39 3.16 -12.31
CA SER A 588 9.72 1.86 -12.28
C SER A 588 9.11 1.53 -10.91
N ARG A 589 9.59 2.12 -9.80
CA ARG A 589 9.20 1.69 -8.45
C ARG A 589 8.70 2.88 -7.61
N PRO A 590 7.38 3.12 -7.53
CA PRO A 590 6.84 4.36 -7.00
C PRO A 590 7.22 4.63 -5.53
N GLU A 591 7.22 3.61 -4.66
CA GLU A 591 7.48 3.78 -3.22
C GLU A 591 8.97 3.67 -2.87
N PHE A 592 9.84 3.33 -3.82
CA PHE A 592 11.26 3.07 -3.56
C PHE A 592 11.96 4.27 -2.91
N GLY A 593 11.76 5.48 -3.47
CA GLY A 593 12.36 6.68 -2.92
C GLY A 593 11.79 7.03 -1.54
N LEU A 594 10.50 6.78 -1.31
CA LEU A 594 9.85 7.01 -0.01
C LEU A 594 10.43 6.08 1.07
N LYS A 595 10.72 4.83 0.73
CA LYS A 595 11.41 3.90 1.65
C LYS A 595 12.79 4.43 2.04
N ARG A 596 13.52 5.03 1.09
CA ARG A 596 14.82 5.67 1.37
C ARG A 596 14.67 6.91 2.24
N MET A 597 13.62 7.70 2.05
CA MET A 597 13.28 8.81 2.94
C MET A 597 13.05 8.32 4.38
N TYR A 598 12.31 7.23 4.55
CA TYR A 598 12.07 6.58 5.83
C TYR A 598 13.35 6.00 6.47
N ASP A 599 14.24 5.40 5.70
CA ASP A 599 15.42 4.74 6.29
C ASP A 599 16.55 5.71 6.63
N LEU A 600 16.72 6.79 5.85
CA LEU A 600 17.92 7.63 5.92
C LEU A 600 17.70 9.04 6.44
N TYR A 601 16.50 9.59 6.26
CA TYR A 601 16.27 11.03 6.44
C TYR A 601 15.29 11.34 7.57
N THR A 602 14.69 10.33 8.21
CA THR A 602 13.81 10.49 9.37
C THR A 602 14.55 10.16 10.66
N GLN A 603 14.72 11.16 11.53
CA GLN A 603 15.26 10.96 12.88
C GLN A 603 14.29 10.15 13.75
N GLU A 604 13.00 10.48 13.67
CA GLU A 604 11.91 9.72 14.28
C GLU A 604 11.16 8.96 13.19
N LYS A 605 11.01 7.64 13.35
CA LYS A 605 10.36 6.76 12.37
C LYS A 605 8.85 7.03 12.34
N PRO A 606 8.29 7.61 11.25
CA PRO A 606 6.86 7.95 11.18
C PRO A 606 6.01 6.70 10.92
N GLY A 607 4.72 6.75 11.23
CA GLY A 607 3.77 5.72 10.80
C GLY A 607 3.54 5.68 9.29
N PHE A 608 3.69 6.83 8.60
CA PHE A 608 3.65 6.85 7.14
C PHE A 608 4.57 7.89 6.49
N VAL A 609 4.94 7.65 5.23
CA VAL A 609 5.65 8.60 4.37
C VAL A 609 4.90 8.73 3.06
N ALA A 610 4.56 9.96 2.68
CA ALA A 610 3.78 10.23 1.48
C ALA A 610 4.44 11.28 0.59
N GLY A 611 4.29 11.15 -0.73
CA GLY A 611 4.79 12.11 -1.71
C GLY A 611 5.62 11.42 -2.79
N GLY A 612 6.69 12.08 -3.25
CA GLY A 612 7.59 11.49 -4.22
C GLY A 612 6.91 11.19 -5.54
N HIS A 613 6.43 12.23 -6.21
CA HIS A 613 5.54 12.04 -7.35
C HIS A 613 6.32 11.50 -8.55
N MET A 614 6.10 10.22 -8.84
CA MET A 614 6.64 9.50 -9.99
C MET A 614 5.53 9.22 -10.99
N GLN A 615 5.87 8.78 -12.20
CA GLN A 615 4.86 8.43 -13.21
C GLN A 615 3.93 7.33 -12.72
N HIS A 616 4.44 6.41 -11.91
CA HIS A 616 3.67 5.37 -11.25
C HIS A 616 3.17 5.85 -9.89
N ALA A 617 2.09 5.24 -9.43
CA ALA A 617 1.48 5.51 -8.14
C ALA A 617 1.25 4.21 -7.40
N GLY A 618 1.07 4.28 -6.09
CA GLY A 618 0.85 3.07 -5.30
C GLY A 618 0.98 3.28 -3.81
N SER A 619 0.91 2.15 -3.12
CA SER A 619 1.14 2.09 -1.68
C SER A 619 1.96 0.85 -1.33
N MET A 620 2.70 0.95 -0.23
CA MET A 620 3.46 -0.18 0.32
C MET A 620 3.40 -0.16 1.85
N MET A 621 3.12 -1.31 2.43
CA MET A 621 3.33 -1.62 3.84
C MET A 621 4.57 -2.50 3.97
N PHE A 622 5.36 -2.27 5.01
CA PHE A 622 6.53 -3.10 5.32
C PHE A 622 6.66 -3.27 6.82
N TYR A 623 7.41 -4.28 7.29
CA TYR A 623 7.63 -4.43 8.73
C TYR A 623 8.78 -3.56 9.23
N ASP A 624 8.57 -2.92 10.38
CA ASP A 624 9.63 -2.30 11.14
C ASP A 624 9.36 -2.45 12.65
N GLY A 625 9.93 -3.50 13.24
CA GLY A 625 9.78 -3.78 14.65
C GLY A 625 10.39 -2.72 15.58
N SER A 626 11.22 -1.80 15.08
CA SER A 626 11.79 -0.72 15.90
C SER A 626 11.00 0.59 15.83
N ASN A 627 9.92 0.64 15.05
CA ASN A 627 9.06 1.81 14.99
C ASN A 627 8.11 1.79 16.20
N ALA A 628 8.16 2.86 17.00
CA ALA A 628 7.42 2.96 18.25
C ALA A 628 5.91 3.21 18.05
N GLU A 629 5.53 3.74 16.89
CA GLU A 629 4.13 4.05 16.56
C GLU A 629 3.42 2.83 15.97
N THR A 630 4.04 2.16 15.01
CA THR A 630 3.47 1.00 14.33
C THR A 630 4.52 0.06 13.80
N LYS A 631 4.23 -1.24 13.84
CA LYS A 631 5.09 -2.26 13.24
C LYS A 631 4.93 -2.37 11.73
N THR A 632 3.91 -1.73 11.14
CA THR A 632 3.63 -1.79 9.71
C THR A 632 3.50 -0.40 9.10
N PRO A 633 4.61 0.36 8.97
CA PRO A 633 4.55 1.69 8.38
C PRO A 633 4.08 1.67 6.93
N ILE A 634 3.50 2.78 6.48
CA ILE A 634 2.90 2.93 5.15
C ILE A 634 3.72 3.90 4.29
N LEU A 635 3.95 3.54 3.03
CA LEU A 635 4.46 4.44 2.00
C LEU A 635 3.34 4.73 1.01
N ILE A 636 3.11 5.99 0.66
CA ILE A 636 2.11 6.39 -0.35
C ILE A 636 2.76 7.25 -1.43
N ALA A 637 2.77 6.73 -2.66
CA ALA A 637 3.17 7.46 -3.85
C ALA A 637 1.90 7.92 -4.60
N PRO A 638 1.54 9.21 -4.56
CA PRO A 638 0.32 9.70 -5.18
C PRO A 638 0.45 9.78 -6.70
N GLY A 639 -0.65 9.48 -7.37
CA GLY A 639 -0.88 9.63 -8.80
C GLY A 639 -1.20 11.07 -9.18
N TRP A 640 -1.53 11.27 -10.45
CA TRP A 640 -1.56 12.60 -11.06
C TRP A 640 -2.97 12.92 -11.55
N PHE A 641 -3.37 14.17 -11.40
CA PHE A 641 -4.56 14.68 -12.08
C PHE A 641 -4.22 15.21 -13.48
N ALA A 642 -3.02 15.75 -13.67
CA ALA A 642 -2.55 16.22 -14.98
C ALA A 642 -2.48 15.07 -16.00
N LYS A 643 -2.91 15.36 -17.24
CA LYS A 643 -2.98 14.36 -18.32
C LYS A 643 -1.60 13.80 -18.68
N TYR A 644 -0.59 14.67 -18.70
CA TYR A 644 0.79 14.30 -18.97
C TYR A 644 1.80 15.24 -18.32
N VAL A 645 3.03 14.76 -18.16
CA VAL A 645 4.18 15.57 -17.74
C VAL A 645 5.38 15.32 -18.66
N ASP A 646 6.08 16.40 -19.01
CA ASP A 646 7.37 16.32 -19.69
C ASP A 646 8.40 15.73 -18.71
N THR A 647 9.09 14.67 -19.13
CA THR A 647 10.11 13.99 -18.32
C THR A 647 11.37 14.84 -18.11
N LEU A 648 11.26 15.91 -17.33
CA LEU A 648 12.39 16.72 -16.88
C LEU A 648 13.27 17.20 -18.05
N GLY A 649 12.66 17.76 -19.11
CA GLY A 649 13.37 18.43 -20.20
C GLY A 649 13.91 17.51 -21.30
N LYS A 650 13.36 16.30 -21.46
CA LYS A 650 13.72 15.39 -22.57
C LYS A 650 12.70 15.34 -23.70
N GLY A 651 11.62 16.13 -23.63
CA GLY A 651 10.57 16.16 -24.66
C GLY A 651 9.74 14.87 -24.75
N ASN A 652 9.94 13.93 -23.83
CA ASN A 652 9.10 12.75 -23.71
C ASN A 652 7.96 13.08 -22.75
N VAL A 653 6.75 13.11 -23.29
CA VAL A 653 5.53 13.35 -22.52
C VAL A 653 5.03 11.98 -22.06
N MET A 654 4.98 11.75 -20.75
CA MET A 654 4.44 10.50 -20.19
C MET A 654 3.16 10.76 -19.40
N PRO A 655 2.14 9.90 -19.54
CA PRO A 655 0.95 10.00 -18.69
C PRO A 655 1.33 9.73 -17.23
N GLY A 656 0.55 10.28 -16.31
CA GLY A 656 0.61 9.89 -14.90
C GLY A 656 -0.30 8.71 -14.62
N SER A 657 0.02 7.92 -13.60
CA SER A 657 -0.93 6.97 -13.03
C SER A 657 -2.11 7.70 -12.38
N ALA A 658 -3.27 7.04 -12.38
CA ALA A 658 -4.50 7.59 -11.84
C ALA A 658 -4.33 8.04 -10.37
N PRO A 659 -4.94 9.18 -9.98
CA PRO A 659 -4.87 9.69 -8.62
C PRO A 659 -5.85 8.95 -7.70
N GLY A 660 -5.84 9.33 -6.42
CA GLY A 660 -6.79 8.84 -5.42
C GLY A 660 -6.17 8.00 -4.32
N GLN A 661 -4.84 7.90 -4.26
CA GLN A 661 -4.15 7.22 -3.16
C GLN A 661 -4.45 7.94 -1.84
N ALA A 662 -4.87 7.18 -0.83
CA ALA A 662 -5.28 7.70 0.46
C ALA A 662 -5.00 6.69 1.58
N ILE A 663 -5.08 7.16 2.83
CA ILE A 663 -4.97 6.33 4.03
C ILE A 663 -6.24 6.48 4.86
N ILE A 664 -6.87 5.36 5.22
CA ILE A 664 -8.05 5.33 6.10
C ILE A 664 -7.58 5.01 7.52
N PHE A 665 -7.89 5.89 8.47
CA PHE A 665 -7.55 5.75 9.88
C PHE A 665 -8.79 5.37 10.68
N MET A 666 -8.67 4.33 11.49
CA MET A 666 -9.76 3.95 12.39
C MET A 666 -9.64 4.72 13.71
N PRO A 667 -10.78 5.08 14.32
CA PRO A 667 -10.78 5.65 15.66
C PRO A 667 -10.44 4.58 16.71
N GLY A 668 -9.77 5.00 17.78
CA GLY A 668 -9.54 4.17 18.98
C GLY A 668 -8.21 3.42 19.00
N THR A 669 -8.03 2.39 18.18
CA THR A 669 -6.75 1.65 18.08
C THR A 669 -5.94 2.11 16.88
N TYR A 670 -4.61 1.96 16.94
CA TYR A 670 -3.76 2.24 15.79
C TYR A 670 -4.10 1.26 14.65
N PHE A 671 -4.84 1.74 13.67
CA PHE A 671 -5.14 0.99 12.47
C PHE A 671 -5.24 1.96 11.30
N ALA A 672 -4.35 1.76 10.34
CA ALA A 672 -4.32 2.50 9.09
C ALA A 672 -4.41 1.52 7.91
N TYR A 673 -5.18 1.89 6.90
CA TYR A 673 -5.37 1.09 5.68
C TYR A 673 -5.08 1.94 4.45
N PRO A 674 -4.02 1.65 3.67
CA PRO A 674 -3.74 2.36 2.44
C PRO A 674 -4.68 1.93 1.32
N THR A 675 -4.97 2.85 0.41
CA THR A 675 -5.78 2.60 -0.80
C THR A 675 -5.07 3.21 -2.00
N VAL A 676 -5.25 2.62 -3.19
CA VAL A 676 -4.43 2.98 -4.35
C VAL A 676 -5.13 3.77 -5.44
N ASP A 677 -6.46 3.88 -5.44
CA ASP A 677 -7.21 4.71 -6.39
C ASP A 677 -8.53 5.20 -5.79
N ALA A 678 -9.14 6.16 -6.47
CA ALA A 678 -10.40 6.79 -6.08
C ALA A 678 -11.54 5.77 -5.80
N ASP A 679 -11.67 4.76 -6.67
CA ASP A 679 -12.71 3.74 -6.58
C ASP A 679 -12.51 2.86 -5.34
N GLU A 680 -11.27 2.48 -5.05
CA GLU A 680 -10.89 1.72 -3.86
C GLU A 680 -11.08 2.54 -2.59
N THR A 681 -10.61 3.78 -2.57
CA THR A 681 -10.73 4.68 -1.42
C THR A 681 -12.18 4.89 -1.02
N GLY A 682 -13.05 5.28 -1.96
CA GLY A 682 -14.46 5.50 -1.66
C GLY A 682 -15.17 4.24 -1.18
N TYR A 683 -14.80 3.08 -1.73
CA TYR A 683 -15.41 1.80 -1.38
C TYR A 683 -14.96 1.29 -0.01
N MET A 684 -13.66 1.33 0.29
CA MET A 684 -13.13 0.92 1.59
C MET A 684 -13.56 1.88 2.70
N GLN A 685 -13.66 3.17 2.42
CA GLN A 685 -14.20 4.14 3.38
C GLN A 685 -15.66 3.79 3.74
N LYS A 686 -16.51 3.54 2.73
CA LYS A 686 -17.89 3.08 2.97
C LYS A 686 -17.93 1.79 3.78
N ALA A 687 -17.08 0.81 3.45
CA ALA A 687 -17.04 -0.48 4.15
C ALA A 687 -16.68 -0.31 5.63
N PHE A 688 -15.63 0.47 5.94
CA PHE A 688 -15.22 0.72 7.31
C PHE A 688 -16.23 1.59 8.08
N THR A 689 -16.79 2.63 7.45
CA THR A 689 -17.83 3.46 8.07
C THR A 689 -19.07 2.63 8.42
N LEU A 690 -19.50 1.74 7.52
CA LEU A 690 -20.62 0.84 7.77
C LEU A 690 -20.32 -0.11 8.93
N MET A 691 -19.15 -0.75 8.93
CA MET A 691 -18.74 -1.67 9.99
C MET A 691 -18.73 -0.99 11.36
N THR A 692 -18.06 0.16 11.48
CA THR A 692 -17.97 0.90 12.75
C THR A 692 -19.31 1.51 13.15
N GLY A 693 -20.07 2.07 12.20
CA GLY A 693 -21.35 2.70 12.47
C GLY A 693 -22.42 1.71 12.92
N VAL A 694 -22.55 0.56 12.26
CA VAL A 694 -23.50 -0.50 12.65
C VAL A 694 -23.18 -1.04 14.05
N GLU A 695 -21.90 -1.18 14.38
CA GLU A 695 -21.44 -1.58 15.72
C GLU A 695 -21.85 -0.53 16.77
N LEU A 696 -21.57 0.75 16.51
CA LEU A 696 -21.90 1.84 17.43
C LEU A 696 -23.41 2.05 17.61
N LEU A 697 -24.22 1.74 16.60
CA LEU A 697 -25.68 1.76 16.69
C LEU A 697 -26.25 0.51 17.39
N GLY A 698 -25.43 -0.49 17.71
CA GLY A 698 -25.90 -1.76 18.28
C GLY A 698 -26.74 -2.59 17.31
N LEU A 699 -26.58 -2.38 15.99
CA LEU A 699 -27.38 -3.00 14.95
C LEU A 699 -26.73 -4.26 14.35
N THR A 700 -25.54 -4.66 14.80
CA THR A 700 -24.77 -5.78 14.23
C THR A 700 -25.59 -7.06 14.10
N ASP A 701 -26.27 -7.49 15.17
CA ASP A 701 -27.06 -8.73 15.15
C ASP A 701 -28.30 -8.62 14.25
N GLN A 702 -28.95 -7.46 14.24
CA GLN A 702 -30.11 -7.17 13.41
C GLN A 702 -29.74 -7.19 11.92
N VAL A 703 -28.66 -6.51 11.55
CA VAL A 703 -28.17 -6.43 10.16
C VAL A 703 -27.68 -7.80 9.69
N MET A 704 -26.96 -8.53 10.55
CA MET A 704 -26.41 -9.85 10.22
C MET A 704 -27.44 -11.00 10.34
N GLY A 705 -28.69 -10.71 10.70
CA GLY A 705 -29.76 -11.70 10.81
C GLY A 705 -29.53 -12.76 11.89
N ARG A 706 -28.69 -12.47 12.89
CA ARG A 706 -28.47 -13.36 14.03
C ARG A 706 -29.63 -13.15 15.00
N ARG A 707 -30.62 -14.05 15.02
CA ARG A 707 -31.67 -14.03 16.04
C ARG A 707 -31.00 -14.00 17.42
N ARG A 708 -31.34 -13.00 18.25
CA ARG A 708 -31.03 -13.02 19.69
C ARG A 708 -31.52 -14.37 20.22
N LYS A 709 -30.59 -15.20 20.68
CA LYS A 709 -30.93 -16.43 21.40
C LYS A 709 -31.47 -16.08 22.77
#